data_AF-A0A349SWB7-F1
#
_entry.id   AF-A0A349SWB7-F1
#
_cell.length_a   1.000
_cell.length_b   1.000
_cell.length_c   1.000
_cell.angle_alpha   90.00
_cell.angle_beta   90.00
_cell.angle_gamma   90.00
#
_symmetry.space_group_name_H-M   'P 1'
#
loop_
_entity.id
_entity.type
_entity.pdbx_description
1 polymer ?
#
loop_
_entity_poly.entity_id
_entity_poly.type
_entity_poly.pdbx_seq_one_letter_code
_entity_poly.pdbx_strand_id
1 'polypeptide(L)'
;GSTGNPKGVMLTHGNLYHNECLIKESFQLTSDAKVVCWLPQYHDMGLIGNILGTLFNGMTSILMSPLTFLKNPYLWLKTISDYRATHSGGPNFSYELCVKRIPDALLATLDLSCWQLAYNGAEPIRATTLQRFSDKFHTCGFQHTSFLPVYGLAESSLLVTQHSIGTPVHLFRVDAASLQQGQPQPGNNRGSAKTLVSSGRVLGQTLHIVNPHTGHRCADNEVGEIWVQGDSVAQGYWKNPEVSAATFAAYLTDSGEGPFMRTGDLGFLRDGDLFVTGRLKEMMIVDGRNLYPQDIEETIQSTSSSLRVGCGAVFSLDDEAVIAVQELSNRAEYSEQELAELAQSALRAVNSQHQLALKSLILIEQGSLQKTSSGKIRRTAMAQQYQNHKLKVVKAFTANDFFSRPEHDNRNVTSLSQAHYEAAILNVIATELGINAEQISPRMTFADFGLDSKTLVGLAGILEQKLKQPLPPQLFFDYPSISKLAEYLGGQGGCEHGPLATNPDPTKAQGDIAIIGIGCRFPGQADSAEAFWQILEQGIDTIAETPASRWSTQQYYDADILAPGKMATKWGGYLQRVKDFDAAFFGIKDKEATLLDPQQRILLETSWHALEHAGLTPESTAGKEVGVFVGVSNVDYDRHCSRIGACSEPYAGTGIATSIAANRLSYFYDWRGPSVALDTACSSSLVAIHQACNSLR
;
A
#
# COMPACT_ATOMS: atom_id res chain seq x y z
N GLY A 1 -23.77 12.14 9.37
CA GLY A 1 -22.47 12.33 8.70
C GLY A 1 -21.43 11.42 9.32
N SER A 2 -20.85 10.51 8.53
CA SER A 2 -19.82 9.56 8.99
C SER A 2 -18.47 10.22 9.33
N THR A 3 -18.24 11.47 8.89
CA THR A 3 -16.93 12.15 8.93
C THR A 3 -16.87 13.39 9.84
N GLY A 4 -17.87 13.63 10.70
CA GLY A 4 -17.92 14.82 11.56
C GLY A 4 -19.03 14.79 12.61
N ASN A 5 -19.52 15.96 13.01
CA ASN A 5 -20.67 16.07 13.90
C ASN A 5 -21.93 15.45 13.25
N PRO A 6 -22.77 14.72 14.02
CA PRO A 6 -23.98 14.13 13.49
C PRO A 6 -24.88 15.23 12.93
N LYS A 7 -25.38 15.01 11.72
CA LYS A 7 -26.35 15.88 11.02
C LYS A 7 -27.66 15.11 10.94
N GLY A 8 -28.74 15.69 11.43
CA GLY A 8 -30.07 15.08 11.31
C GLY A 8 -30.58 15.25 9.89
N VAL A 9 -30.83 14.15 9.17
CA VAL A 9 -31.41 14.19 7.82
C VAL A 9 -32.92 14.39 7.95
N MET A 10 -33.48 15.35 7.20
CA MET A 10 -34.92 15.65 7.21
C MET A 10 -35.65 14.85 6.13
N LEU A 11 -36.29 13.76 6.54
CA LEU A 11 -37.14 12.94 5.68
C LEU A 11 -38.60 13.34 5.82
N THR A 12 -39.29 13.48 4.69
CA THR A 12 -40.74 13.67 4.63
C THR A 12 -41.46 12.33 4.45
N HIS A 13 -42.77 12.29 4.70
CA HIS A 13 -43.59 11.13 4.35
C HIS A 13 -43.54 10.80 2.85
N GLY A 14 -43.43 11.81 1.98
CA GLY A 14 -43.27 11.60 0.54
C GLY A 14 -41.96 10.89 0.19
N ASN A 15 -40.85 11.27 0.84
CA ASN A 15 -39.57 10.61 0.64
C ASN A 15 -39.62 9.11 1.02
N LEU A 16 -40.21 8.82 2.19
CA LEU A 16 -40.39 7.46 2.68
C LEU A 16 -41.31 6.65 1.75
N TYR A 17 -42.46 7.20 1.37
CA TYR A 17 -43.41 6.54 0.48
C TYR A 17 -42.77 6.19 -0.87
N HIS A 18 -42.08 7.15 -1.50
CA HIS A 18 -41.41 6.91 -2.77
C HIS A 18 -40.35 5.81 -2.64
N ASN A 19 -39.51 5.85 -1.59
CA ASN A 19 -38.47 4.85 -1.42
C ASN A 19 -39.03 3.45 -1.10
N GLU A 20 -40.14 3.35 -0.37
CA GLU A 20 -40.83 2.07 -0.13
C GLU A 20 -41.45 1.50 -1.41
N CYS A 21 -41.99 2.34 -2.30
CA CYS A 21 -42.42 1.92 -3.63
C CYS A 21 -41.26 1.35 -4.45
N LEU A 22 -40.10 2.01 -4.43
CA LEU A 22 -38.89 1.49 -5.06
C LEU A 22 -38.49 0.16 -4.44
N ILE A 23 -38.35 0.07 -3.11
CA ILE A 23 -37.99 -1.18 -2.42
C ILE A 23 -38.95 -2.32 -2.78
N LYS A 24 -40.26 -2.05 -2.81
CA LYS A 24 -41.27 -3.05 -3.21
C LYS A 24 -41.03 -3.59 -4.61
N GLU A 25 -40.82 -2.70 -5.58
CA GLU A 25 -40.56 -3.09 -6.98
C GLU A 25 -39.21 -3.81 -7.10
N SER A 26 -38.17 -3.21 -6.54
CA SER A 26 -36.79 -3.67 -6.54
C SER A 26 -36.60 -5.04 -5.91
N PHE A 27 -37.23 -5.27 -4.75
CA PHE A 27 -37.10 -6.51 -3.98
C PHE A 27 -38.24 -7.48 -4.31
N GLN A 28 -39.13 -7.12 -5.25
CA GLN A 28 -40.30 -7.92 -5.66
C GLN A 28 -41.13 -8.37 -4.44
N LEU A 29 -41.36 -7.45 -3.50
CA LEU A 29 -41.99 -7.77 -2.23
C LEU A 29 -43.48 -8.10 -2.39
N THR A 30 -43.86 -9.21 -1.77
CA THR A 30 -45.23 -9.70 -1.68
C THR A 30 -45.66 -9.78 -0.21
N SER A 31 -46.97 -9.84 0.07
CA SER A 31 -47.47 -9.87 1.45
C SER A 31 -47.19 -11.19 2.19
N ASP A 32 -46.89 -12.27 1.47
CA ASP A 32 -46.45 -13.54 2.04
C ASP A 32 -44.96 -13.55 2.39
N ALA A 33 -44.20 -12.52 1.98
CA ALA A 33 -42.80 -12.41 2.30
C ALA A 33 -42.59 -12.33 3.83
N LYS A 34 -41.60 -13.08 4.28
CA LYS A 34 -41.14 -13.10 5.67
C LYS A 34 -39.75 -12.53 5.73
N VAL A 35 -39.57 -11.52 6.56
CA VAL A 35 -38.29 -10.84 6.75
C VAL A 35 -37.72 -11.13 8.12
N VAL A 36 -36.45 -11.55 8.17
CA VAL A 36 -35.69 -11.60 9.43
C VAL A 36 -34.79 -10.39 9.47
N CYS A 37 -34.86 -9.61 10.56
CA CYS A 37 -34.01 -8.44 10.72
C CYS A 37 -33.41 -8.38 12.11
N TRP A 38 -32.08 -8.26 12.13
CA TRP A 38 -31.30 -7.99 13.33
C TRP A 38 -30.74 -6.57 13.34
N LEU A 39 -30.94 -5.80 12.27
CA LEU A 39 -30.39 -4.46 12.13
C LEU A 39 -31.06 -3.50 13.13
N PRO A 40 -30.32 -2.52 13.65
CA PRO A 40 -30.90 -1.61 14.62
C PRO A 40 -32.02 -0.75 14.03
N GLN A 41 -33.10 -0.59 14.79
CA GLN A 41 -34.29 0.17 14.37
C GLN A 41 -34.07 1.68 14.28
N TYR A 42 -32.96 2.19 14.81
CA TYR A 42 -32.54 3.58 14.65
C TYR A 42 -31.64 3.80 13.41
N HIS A 43 -31.41 2.75 12.61
CA HIS A 43 -30.73 2.82 11.31
C HIS A 43 -31.77 2.82 10.19
N ASP A 44 -31.48 3.49 9.07
CA ASP A 44 -32.40 3.61 7.93
C ASP A 44 -32.91 2.25 7.43
N MET A 45 -32.05 1.25 7.20
CA MET A 45 -32.47 -0.09 6.77
C MET A 45 -33.31 -0.83 7.83
N GLY A 46 -33.05 -0.60 9.12
CA GLY A 46 -33.83 -1.22 10.19
C GLY A 46 -35.20 -0.55 10.39
N LEU A 47 -35.27 0.76 10.22
CA LEU A 47 -36.51 1.53 10.34
C LEU A 47 -37.35 1.47 9.06
N ILE A 48 -36.78 1.96 7.96
CA ILE A 48 -37.43 2.13 6.66
C ILE A 48 -37.58 0.74 6.04
N GLY A 49 -36.49 0.13 5.57
CA GLY A 49 -36.54 -1.14 4.84
C GLY A 49 -37.11 -2.34 5.62
N ASN A 50 -37.16 -2.29 6.96
CA ASN A 50 -37.76 -3.35 7.76
C ASN A 50 -39.08 -2.95 8.44
N ILE A 51 -39.09 -2.12 9.48
CA ILE A 51 -40.33 -1.86 10.24
C ILE A 51 -41.40 -1.22 9.35
N LEU A 52 -41.06 -0.11 8.71
CA LEU A 52 -41.98 0.61 7.83
C LEU A 52 -42.28 -0.20 6.57
N GLY A 53 -41.26 -0.80 5.95
CA GLY A 53 -41.45 -1.65 4.77
C GLY A 53 -42.31 -2.86 5.03
N THR A 54 -42.23 -3.48 6.21
CA THR A 54 -43.13 -4.58 6.60
C THR A 54 -44.57 -4.11 6.71
N LEU A 55 -44.80 -2.96 7.36
CA LEU A 55 -46.13 -2.37 7.49
C LEU A 55 -46.70 -1.94 6.13
N PHE A 56 -45.86 -1.33 5.29
CA PHE A 56 -46.22 -0.82 3.97
C PHE A 56 -46.58 -1.96 2.99
N ASN A 57 -45.83 -3.06 3.03
CA ASN A 57 -46.00 -4.19 2.12
C ASN A 57 -46.87 -5.32 2.68
N GLY A 58 -47.31 -5.24 3.94
CA GLY A 58 -48.13 -6.26 4.58
C GLY A 58 -47.38 -7.57 4.83
N MET A 59 -46.07 -7.49 5.08
CA MET A 59 -45.20 -8.65 5.30
C MET A 59 -45.21 -9.11 6.76
N THR A 60 -44.59 -10.25 7.05
CA THR A 60 -44.27 -10.68 8.42
C THR A 60 -42.82 -10.36 8.76
N SER A 61 -42.56 -9.64 9.86
CA SER A 61 -41.21 -9.38 10.35
C SER A 61 -40.88 -10.17 11.61
N ILE A 62 -39.72 -10.83 11.60
CA ILE A 62 -39.13 -11.53 12.73
C ILE A 62 -37.89 -10.74 13.15
N LEU A 63 -37.97 -10.16 14.35
CA LEU A 63 -36.95 -9.26 14.86
C LEU A 63 -36.05 -9.97 15.87
N MET A 64 -34.76 -9.69 15.80
CA MET A 64 -33.82 -9.99 16.87
C MET A 64 -32.96 -8.77 17.17
N SER A 65 -32.44 -8.67 18.39
CA SER A 65 -31.58 -7.54 18.71
C SER A 65 -30.22 -7.69 18.01
N PRO A 66 -29.58 -6.58 17.59
CA PRO A 66 -28.22 -6.61 17.02
C PRO A 66 -27.23 -7.32 17.95
N LEU A 67 -27.39 -7.13 19.27
CA LEU A 67 -26.54 -7.78 20.27
C LEU A 67 -26.71 -9.31 20.29
N THR A 68 -27.91 -9.82 20.04
CA THR A 68 -28.18 -11.26 19.95
C THR A 68 -27.42 -11.86 18.76
N PHE A 69 -27.54 -11.23 17.59
CA PHE A 69 -26.79 -11.62 16.40
C PHE A 69 -25.26 -11.58 16.63
N LEU A 70 -24.74 -10.47 17.16
CA LEU A 70 -23.30 -10.32 17.41
C LEU A 70 -22.77 -11.36 18.40
N LYS A 71 -23.53 -11.69 19.45
CA LYS A 71 -23.17 -12.75 20.41
C LYS A 71 -23.15 -14.12 19.76
N ASN A 72 -24.18 -14.45 18.99
CA ASN A 72 -24.33 -15.75 18.33
C ASN A 72 -24.91 -15.61 16.91
N PRO A 73 -24.07 -15.49 15.87
CA PRO A 73 -24.52 -15.27 14.49
C PRO A 73 -25.26 -16.47 13.90
N TYR A 74 -25.10 -17.68 14.46
CA TYR A 74 -25.88 -18.85 14.08
C TYR A 74 -27.39 -18.62 14.27
N LEU A 75 -27.80 -17.84 15.28
CA LEU A 75 -29.23 -17.57 15.53
C LEU A 75 -29.90 -16.84 14.36
N TRP A 76 -29.16 -16.00 13.62
CA TRP A 76 -29.69 -15.33 12.44
C TRP A 76 -30.08 -16.34 11.36
N LEU A 77 -29.16 -17.23 11.00
CA LEU A 77 -29.41 -18.28 9.99
C LEU A 77 -30.45 -19.29 10.48
N LYS A 78 -30.42 -19.63 11.77
CA LYS A 78 -31.41 -20.52 12.37
C LYS A 78 -32.82 -19.92 12.36
N THR A 79 -32.95 -18.61 12.60
CA THR A 79 -34.23 -17.92 12.55
C THR A 79 -34.74 -17.82 11.11
N ILE A 80 -33.86 -17.60 10.13
CA ILE A 80 -34.22 -17.70 8.70
C ILE A 80 -34.79 -19.08 8.41
N SER A 81 -34.12 -20.14 8.84
CA SER A 81 -34.56 -21.52 8.63
C SER A 81 -35.89 -21.84 9.32
N ASP A 82 -36.02 -21.53 10.61
CA ASP A 82 -37.18 -21.89 11.44
C ASP A 82 -38.47 -21.22 10.98
N TYR A 83 -38.37 -19.94 10.60
CA TYR A 83 -39.52 -19.17 10.16
C TYR A 83 -39.75 -19.26 8.65
N ARG A 84 -38.86 -19.97 7.92
CA ARG A 84 -38.78 -20.02 6.47
C ARG A 84 -38.76 -18.61 5.86
N ALA A 85 -37.88 -17.76 6.39
CA ALA A 85 -37.76 -16.38 5.97
C ALA A 85 -37.20 -16.28 4.56
N THR A 86 -37.87 -15.48 3.74
CA THR A 86 -37.52 -15.24 2.33
C THR A 86 -36.52 -14.10 2.14
N HIS A 87 -36.55 -13.13 3.06
CA HIS A 87 -35.82 -11.88 2.95
C HIS A 87 -35.01 -11.66 4.22
N SER A 88 -33.73 -11.35 4.06
CA SER A 88 -32.88 -10.93 5.17
C SER A 88 -31.57 -10.38 4.61
N GLY A 89 -30.79 -9.69 5.42
CA GLY A 89 -29.49 -9.21 4.98
C GLY A 89 -28.88 -8.25 5.95
N GLY A 90 -27.78 -7.66 5.53
CA GLY A 90 -27.03 -6.71 6.33
C GLY A 90 -25.70 -6.33 5.67
N PRO A 91 -24.83 -5.65 6.40
CA PRO A 91 -23.52 -5.28 5.88
C PRO A 91 -22.62 -6.48 5.64
N ASN A 92 -21.60 -6.32 4.79
CA ASN A 92 -20.69 -7.38 4.39
C ASN A 92 -20.06 -8.14 5.59
N PHE A 93 -19.75 -7.45 6.70
CA PHE A 93 -19.18 -8.04 7.91
C PHE A 93 -20.10 -9.09 8.54
N SER A 94 -21.42 -8.97 8.36
CA SER A 94 -22.39 -9.88 8.97
C SER A 94 -22.30 -11.28 8.37
N TYR A 95 -22.14 -11.36 7.05
CA TYR A 95 -21.88 -12.60 6.32
C TYR A 95 -20.53 -13.20 6.73
N GLU A 96 -19.49 -12.38 6.82
CA GLU A 96 -18.17 -12.83 7.27
C GLU A 96 -18.20 -13.39 8.71
N LEU A 97 -18.96 -12.74 9.60
CA LEU A 97 -19.11 -13.18 10.99
C LEU A 97 -19.77 -14.57 11.06
N CYS A 98 -20.74 -14.85 10.18
CA CYS A 98 -21.35 -16.17 10.05
C CYS A 98 -20.34 -17.21 9.60
N VAL A 99 -19.55 -16.91 8.56
CA VAL A 99 -18.51 -17.82 8.06
C VAL A 99 -17.53 -18.19 9.17
N LYS A 100 -17.08 -17.20 9.93
CA LYS A 100 -16.05 -17.37 10.97
C LYS A 100 -16.54 -18.06 12.24
N ARG A 101 -17.76 -17.78 12.71
CA ARG A 101 -18.20 -18.18 14.06
C ARG A 101 -19.19 -19.34 14.09
N ILE A 102 -19.81 -19.71 12.96
CA ILE A 102 -20.74 -20.84 12.92
C ILE A 102 -19.92 -22.12 12.72
N PRO A 103 -19.88 -23.07 13.68
CA PRO A 103 -19.17 -24.33 13.52
C PRO A 103 -19.85 -25.23 12.48
N ASP A 104 -19.05 -26.02 11.76
CA ASP A 104 -19.56 -26.86 10.67
C ASP A 104 -20.57 -27.92 11.16
N ALA A 105 -20.45 -28.36 12.42
CA ALA A 105 -21.39 -29.27 13.06
C ALA A 105 -22.84 -28.74 13.16
N LEU A 106 -23.03 -27.42 13.08
CA LEU A 106 -24.36 -26.79 13.09
C LEU A 106 -24.95 -26.59 11.69
N LEU A 107 -24.21 -26.87 10.62
CA LEU A 107 -24.72 -26.66 9.26
C LEU A 107 -25.88 -27.61 8.94
N ALA A 108 -25.81 -28.85 9.42
CA ALA A 108 -26.87 -29.85 9.22
C ALA A 108 -28.21 -29.49 9.87
N THR A 109 -28.24 -28.49 10.76
CA THR A 109 -29.47 -28.02 11.41
C THR A 109 -30.11 -26.81 10.72
N LEU A 110 -29.56 -26.40 9.57
CA LEU A 110 -30.03 -25.25 8.80
C LEU A 110 -30.63 -25.70 7.47
N ASP A 111 -31.78 -25.12 7.13
CA ASP A 111 -32.37 -25.10 5.79
C ASP A 111 -32.51 -23.63 5.36
N LEU A 112 -31.64 -23.20 4.45
CA LEU A 112 -31.56 -21.87 3.86
C LEU A 112 -32.12 -21.82 2.44
N SER A 113 -32.74 -22.90 1.95
CA SER A 113 -33.37 -22.94 0.62
C SER A 113 -34.52 -21.94 0.46
N CYS A 114 -35.09 -21.48 1.58
CA CYS A 114 -36.12 -20.45 1.59
C CYS A 114 -35.58 -19.03 1.38
N TRP A 115 -34.26 -18.80 1.55
CA TRP A 115 -33.68 -17.46 1.52
C TRP A 115 -33.47 -16.98 0.09
N GLN A 116 -34.46 -16.26 -0.42
CA GLN A 116 -34.52 -15.77 -1.80
C GLN A 116 -33.71 -14.50 -2.00
N LEU A 117 -33.70 -13.61 -1.01
CA LEU A 117 -33.06 -12.29 -1.11
C LEU A 117 -32.18 -12.01 0.12
N ALA A 118 -30.88 -12.04 -0.12
CA ALA A 118 -29.80 -11.77 0.82
C ALA A 118 -29.15 -10.40 0.52
N TYR A 119 -29.76 -9.31 0.98
CA TYR A 119 -29.26 -7.97 0.66
C TYR A 119 -27.92 -7.68 1.36
N ASN A 120 -26.99 -7.05 0.64
CA ASN A 120 -25.67 -6.68 1.15
C ASN A 120 -25.36 -5.23 0.76
N GLY A 121 -25.06 -4.38 1.75
CA GLY A 121 -24.81 -2.95 1.53
C GLY A 121 -24.33 -2.24 2.79
N ALA A 122 -24.42 -0.91 2.81
CA ALA A 122 -23.93 -0.01 3.86
C ALA A 122 -22.39 0.05 4.05
N GLU A 123 -21.62 -0.86 3.48
CA GLU A 123 -20.16 -0.83 3.40
C GLU A 123 -19.67 -1.47 2.09
N PRO A 124 -18.38 -1.35 1.73
CA PRO A 124 -17.84 -2.00 0.54
C PRO A 124 -18.10 -3.52 0.55
N ILE A 125 -18.75 -4.00 -0.51
CA ILE A 125 -19.13 -5.41 -0.68
C ILE A 125 -17.94 -6.16 -1.27
N ARG A 126 -17.59 -7.30 -0.67
CA ARG A 126 -16.37 -8.05 -1.02
C ARG A 126 -16.74 -9.35 -1.69
N ALA A 127 -16.24 -9.55 -2.92
CA ALA A 127 -16.44 -10.78 -3.68
C ALA A 127 -15.99 -12.03 -2.90
N THR A 128 -14.87 -11.92 -2.17
CA THR A 128 -14.34 -13.00 -1.33
C THR A 128 -15.24 -13.37 -0.15
N THR A 129 -15.97 -12.40 0.43
CA THR A 129 -16.96 -12.68 1.48
C THR A 129 -18.17 -13.40 0.89
N LEU A 130 -18.69 -12.95 -0.25
CA LEU A 130 -19.82 -13.60 -0.93
C LEU A 130 -19.48 -15.05 -1.32
N GLN A 131 -18.28 -15.26 -1.86
CA GLN A 131 -17.79 -16.58 -2.23
C GLN A 131 -17.68 -17.51 -1.01
N ARG A 132 -16.95 -17.09 0.04
CA ARG A 132 -16.78 -17.92 1.26
C ARG A 132 -18.09 -18.24 1.98
N PHE A 133 -19.02 -17.29 1.98
CA PHE A 133 -20.36 -17.53 2.55
C PHE A 133 -21.11 -18.57 1.72
N SER A 134 -21.13 -18.44 0.40
CA SER A 134 -21.76 -19.44 -0.48
C SER A 134 -21.10 -20.80 -0.32
N ASP A 135 -19.77 -20.88 -0.36
CA ASP A 135 -19.02 -22.14 -0.22
C ASP A 135 -19.35 -22.84 1.09
N LYS A 136 -19.50 -22.11 2.20
CA LYS A 136 -19.82 -22.70 3.49
C LYS A 136 -21.28 -23.13 3.61
N PHE A 137 -22.22 -22.34 3.10
CA PHE A 137 -23.66 -22.54 3.35
C PHE A 137 -24.43 -23.14 2.16
N HIS A 138 -23.78 -23.45 1.03
CA HIS A 138 -24.43 -24.08 -0.11
C HIS A 138 -25.06 -25.44 0.26
N THR A 139 -24.42 -26.22 1.14
CA THR A 139 -24.97 -27.50 1.63
C THR A 139 -26.24 -27.34 2.45
N CYS A 140 -26.47 -26.14 3.00
CA CYS A 140 -27.69 -25.79 3.72
C CYS A 140 -28.80 -25.30 2.76
N GLY A 141 -28.58 -25.29 1.44
CA GLY A 141 -29.54 -24.83 0.44
C GLY A 141 -29.44 -23.35 0.06
N PHE A 142 -28.48 -22.59 0.62
CA PHE A 142 -28.26 -21.19 0.23
C PHE A 142 -27.77 -21.12 -1.23
N GLN A 143 -28.39 -20.24 -2.03
CA GLN A 143 -28.03 -20.05 -3.43
C GLN A 143 -27.16 -18.79 -3.58
N HIS A 144 -26.07 -18.89 -4.34
CA HIS A 144 -25.20 -17.74 -4.61
C HIS A 144 -25.95 -16.59 -5.28
N THR A 145 -26.95 -16.89 -6.10
CA THR A 145 -27.83 -15.92 -6.78
C THR A 145 -28.84 -15.24 -5.85
N SER A 146 -28.95 -15.67 -4.58
CA SER A 146 -29.76 -14.98 -3.58
C SER A 146 -29.11 -13.67 -3.11
N PHE A 147 -27.80 -13.50 -3.31
CA PHE A 147 -27.13 -12.25 -2.95
C PHE A 147 -27.65 -11.06 -3.74
N LEU A 148 -28.00 -9.99 -3.02
CA LEU A 148 -28.47 -8.74 -3.60
C LEU A 148 -27.60 -7.57 -3.13
N PRO A 149 -26.49 -7.29 -3.81
CA PRO A 149 -25.75 -6.04 -3.61
C PRO A 149 -26.65 -4.82 -3.81
N VAL A 150 -26.60 -3.89 -2.87
CA VAL A 150 -27.39 -2.64 -2.90
C VAL A 150 -26.54 -1.45 -2.47
N TYR A 151 -26.84 -0.28 -3.03
CA TYR A 151 -26.27 0.99 -2.59
C TYR A 151 -27.36 1.96 -2.15
N GLY A 152 -27.05 2.69 -1.08
CA GLY A 152 -28.03 3.44 -0.33
C GLY A 152 -27.43 4.29 0.78
N LEU A 153 -28.14 5.36 1.14
CA LEU A 153 -27.75 6.34 2.15
C LEU A 153 -28.97 7.08 2.72
N ALA A 154 -28.85 7.55 3.95
CA ALA A 154 -29.92 8.27 4.65
C ALA A 154 -30.38 9.53 3.90
N GLU A 155 -29.46 10.24 3.24
CA GLU A 155 -29.76 11.44 2.43
C GLU A 155 -30.66 11.14 1.21
N SER A 156 -30.77 9.87 0.79
CA SER A 156 -31.70 9.38 -0.23
C SER A 156 -32.78 8.46 0.35
N SER A 157 -33.15 8.69 1.62
CA SER A 157 -34.03 7.84 2.42
C SER A 157 -33.44 6.47 2.74
N LEU A 158 -33.19 5.63 1.75
CA LEU A 158 -32.55 4.32 1.93
C LEU A 158 -31.95 3.79 0.63
N LEU A 159 -32.77 3.33 -0.33
CA LEU A 159 -32.31 2.61 -1.54
C LEU A 159 -32.06 3.56 -2.72
N VAL A 160 -30.92 3.39 -3.41
CA VAL A 160 -30.58 4.12 -4.65
C VAL A 160 -30.40 3.16 -5.82
N THR A 161 -29.56 2.14 -5.65
CA THR A 161 -29.34 1.11 -6.67
C THR A 161 -29.52 -0.29 -6.09
N GLN A 162 -29.97 -1.22 -6.93
CA GLN A 162 -29.95 -2.64 -6.62
C GLN A 162 -29.46 -3.50 -7.79
N HIS A 163 -28.87 -4.64 -7.44
CA HIS A 163 -28.69 -5.73 -8.37
C HIS A 163 -30.04 -6.41 -8.70
N SER A 164 -30.10 -7.20 -9.77
CA SER A 164 -31.31 -7.96 -10.12
C SER A 164 -31.42 -9.22 -9.25
N ILE A 165 -32.64 -9.58 -8.85
CA ILE A 165 -32.90 -10.76 -8.03
C ILE A 165 -32.66 -12.03 -8.85
N GLY A 166 -32.02 -13.03 -8.25
CA GLY A 166 -31.85 -14.35 -8.86
C GLY A 166 -30.81 -14.40 -9.98
N THR A 167 -30.09 -13.31 -10.23
CA THR A 167 -29.00 -13.26 -11.21
C THR A 167 -27.64 -13.36 -10.50
N PRO A 168 -26.60 -13.85 -11.20
CA PRO A 168 -25.24 -13.80 -10.67
C PRO A 168 -24.78 -12.37 -10.44
N VAL A 169 -24.20 -12.13 -9.26
CA VAL A 169 -23.60 -10.83 -8.91
C VAL A 169 -22.54 -10.45 -9.94
N HIS A 170 -22.65 -9.24 -10.51
CA HIS A 170 -21.68 -8.74 -11.47
C HIS A 170 -20.37 -8.36 -10.75
N LEU A 171 -19.28 -9.01 -11.17
CA LEU A 171 -17.93 -8.77 -10.66
C LEU A 171 -17.09 -8.12 -11.75
N PHE A 172 -16.31 -7.12 -11.38
CA PHE A 172 -15.35 -6.49 -12.28
C PHE A 172 -13.94 -6.60 -11.71
N ARG A 173 -13.10 -7.39 -12.40
CA ARG A 173 -11.67 -7.47 -12.10
C ARG A 173 -10.97 -6.30 -12.76
N VAL A 174 -10.55 -5.33 -11.97
CA VAL A 174 -9.94 -4.07 -12.38
C VAL A 174 -8.44 -4.07 -12.11
N ASP A 175 -7.65 -3.51 -13.02
CA ASP A 175 -6.24 -3.22 -12.79
C ASP A 175 -6.08 -2.16 -11.69
N ALA A 176 -5.28 -2.44 -10.66
CA ALA A 176 -5.18 -1.59 -9.49
C ALA A 176 -4.63 -0.18 -9.82
N ALA A 177 -3.65 -0.08 -10.72
CA ALA A 177 -3.05 1.20 -11.10
C ALA A 177 -4.06 2.07 -11.88
N SER A 178 -4.82 1.46 -12.80
CA SER A 178 -5.87 2.16 -13.55
C SER A 178 -6.97 2.71 -12.65
N LEU A 179 -7.35 1.96 -11.60
CA LEU A 179 -8.33 2.41 -10.61
C LEU A 179 -7.79 3.59 -9.80
N GLN A 180 -6.53 3.54 -9.38
CA GLN A 180 -5.86 4.64 -8.65
C GLN A 180 -5.75 5.92 -9.50
N GLN A 181 -5.63 5.78 -10.83
CA GLN A 181 -5.65 6.89 -11.78
C GLN A 181 -7.07 7.40 -12.11
N GLY A 182 -8.12 6.78 -11.56
CA GLY A 182 -9.51 7.16 -11.79
C GLY A 182 -10.07 6.74 -13.15
N GLN A 183 -9.38 5.83 -13.86
CA GLN A 183 -9.78 5.32 -15.18
C GLN A 183 -9.78 3.78 -15.18
N PRO A 184 -10.76 3.13 -14.51
CA PRO A 184 -10.77 1.68 -14.30
C PRO A 184 -10.71 0.88 -15.60
N GLN A 185 -9.64 0.13 -15.79
CA GLN A 185 -9.44 -0.79 -16.91
C GLN A 185 -9.50 -2.25 -16.46
N PRO A 186 -9.91 -3.19 -17.33
CA PRO A 186 -9.88 -4.62 -17.02
C PRO A 186 -8.48 -5.09 -16.60
N GLY A 187 -8.40 -5.81 -15.49
CA GLY A 187 -7.14 -6.37 -14.99
C GLY A 187 -6.62 -7.51 -15.85
N ASN A 188 -5.31 -7.53 -16.12
CA ASN A 188 -4.63 -8.64 -16.80
C ASN A 188 -4.09 -9.68 -15.78
N ASN A 189 -3.73 -10.88 -16.24
CA ASN A 189 -3.24 -11.96 -15.35
C ASN A 189 -1.81 -11.76 -14.83
N ARG A 190 -1.09 -10.73 -15.28
CA ARG A 190 0.33 -10.49 -14.94
C ARG A 190 0.54 -9.34 -13.95
N GLY A 191 -0.45 -8.46 -13.75
CA GLY A 191 -0.39 -7.31 -12.84
C GLY A 191 -1.25 -7.45 -11.57
N SER A 192 -1.14 -6.46 -10.67
CA SER A 192 -2.00 -6.35 -9.48
C SER A 192 -3.43 -6.00 -9.89
N ALA A 193 -4.39 -6.86 -9.56
CA ALA A 193 -5.80 -6.68 -9.92
C ALA A 193 -6.70 -6.81 -8.70
N LYS A 194 -7.71 -5.93 -8.62
CA LYS A 194 -8.74 -5.92 -7.58
C LYS A 194 -10.07 -6.40 -8.16
N THR A 195 -10.89 -7.08 -7.37
CA THR A 195 -12.25 -7.43 -7.80
C THR A 195 -13.26 -6.52 -7.12
N LEU A 196 -13.97 -5.71 -7.89
CA LEU A 196 -15.07 -4.87 -7.43
C LEU A 196 -16.41 -5.60 -7.62
N VAL A 197 -17.32 -5.39 -6.67
CA VAL A 197 -18.69 -5.90 -6.73
C VAL A 197 -19.61 -4.77 -7.19
N SER A 198 -20.45 -5.02 -8.19
CA SER A 198 -21.48 -4.08 -8.61
C SER A 198 -22.51 -3.88 -7.49
N SER A 199 -22.88 -2.63 -7.22
CA SER A 199 -24.04 -2.25 -6.41
C SER A 199 -25.36 -2.22 -7.20
N GLY A 200 -25.29 -2.63 -8.47
CA GLY A 200 -26.40 -2.73 -9.40
C GLY A 200 -26.78 -1.40 -10.05
N ARG A 201 -28.04 -1.28 -10.46
CA ARG A 201 -28.53 -0.20 -11.32
C ARG A 201 -29.52 0.68 -10.57
N VAL A 202 -29.60 1.94 -10.98
CA VAL A 202 -30.61 2.88 -10.47
C VAL A 202 -31.99 2.52 -11.02
N LEU A 203 -33.02 2.63 -10.18
CA LEU A 203 -34.41 2.43 -10.56
C LEU A 203 -35.25 3.61 -10.07
N GLY A 204 -36.08 4.18 -10.95
CA GLY A 204 -37.04 5.25 -10.62
C GLY A 204 -36.40 6.55 -10.09
N GLN A 205 -35.08 6.72 -10.28
CA GLN A 205 -34.29 7.87 -9.87
C GLN A 205 -33.22 8.16 -10.93
N THR A 206 -32.63 9.34 -10.87
CA THR A 206 -31.50 9.72 -11.73
C THR A 206 -30.19 9.62 -10.94
N LEU A 207 -29.20 8.96 -11.53
CA LEU A 207 -27.85 8.86 -10.98
C LEU A 207 -26.82 9.26 -12.03
N HIS A 208 -25.89 10.13 -11.63
CA HIS A 208 -24.75 10.53 -12.44
C HIS A 208 -23.45 10.37 -11.67
N ILE A 209 -22.39 10.07 -12.42
CA ILE A 209 -21.01 10.17 -11.94
C ILE A 209 -20.48 11.50 -12.42
N VAL A 210 -20.02 12.33 -11.49
CA VAL A 210 -19.66 13.73 -11.75
C VAL A 210 -18.25 13.99 -11.26
N ASN A 211 -17.41 14.60 -12.09
CA ASN A 211 -16.07 14.96 -11.66
C ASN A 211 -16.17 16.06 -10.59
N PRO A 212 -15.69 15.82 -9.35
CA PRO A 212 -15.92 16.73 -8.24
C PRO A 212 -15.18 18.07 -8.38
N HIS A 213 -14.20 18.17 -9.28
CA HIS A 213 -13.43 19.40 -9.53
C HIS A 213 -14.05 20.25 -10.64
N THR A 214 -14.50 19.63 -11.73
CA THR A 214 -15.05 20.36 -12.89
C THR A 214 -16.56 20.52 -12.83
N GLY A 215 -17.27 19.61 -12.15
CA GLY A 215 -18.73 19.54 -12.14
C GLY A 215 -19.34 18.93 -13.42
N HIS A 216 -18.51 18.42 -14.33
CA HIS A 216 -18.96 17.75 -15.55
C HIS A 216 -19.31 16.30 -15.28
N ARG A 217 -20.22 15.76 -16.10
CA ARG A 217 -20.52 14.33 -16.08
C ARG A 217 -19.31 13.53 -16.57
N CYS A 218 -18.94 12.50 -15.83
CA CYS A 218 -17.91 11.54 -16.20
C CYS A 218 -18.41 10.58 -17.29
N ALA A 219 -17.49 10.09 -18.13
CA ALA A 219 -17.77 9.01 -19.06
C ALA A 219 -17.96 7.66 -18.33
N ASP A 220 -18.46 6.66 -19.04
CA ASP A 220 -18.45 5.28 -18.54
C ASP A 220 -17.00 4.82 -18.29
N ASN A 221 -16.77 4.11 -17.20
CA ASN A 221 -15.44 3.74 -16.69
C ASN A 221 -14.53 4.93 -16.33
N GLU A 222 -15.10 6.03 -15.85
CA GLU A 222 -14.36 7.12 -15.20
C GLU A 222 -14.86 7.32 -13.77
N VAL A 223 -13.92 7.43 -12.82
CA VAL A 223 -14.26 7.60 -11.40
C VAL A 223 -14.61 9.07 -11.12
N GLY A 224 -15.78 9.27 -10.53
CA GLY A 224 -16.24 10.57 -10.05
C GLY A 224 -17.12 10.44 -8.81
N GLU A 225 -17.66 11.56 -8.35
CA GLU A 225 -18.63 11.62 -7.26
C GLU A 225 -20.00 11.14 -7.73
N ILE A 226 -20.65 10.30 -6.94
CA ILE A 226 -22.01 9.80 -7.21
C ILE A 226 -23.01 10.90 -6.81
N TRP A 227 -23.77 11.39 -7.79
CA TRP A 227 -24.83 12.38 -7.60
C TRP A 227 -26.18 11.74 -7.89
N VAL A 228 -27.16 12.00 -7.03
CA VAL A 228 -28.49 11.37 -7.08
C VAL A 228 -29.58 12.42 -7.07
N GLN A 229 -30.61 12.23 -7.89
CA GLN A 229 -31.82 13.03 -7.93
C GLN A 229 -33.04 12.12 -7.98
N GLY A 230 -34.08 12.47 -7.23
CA GLY A 230 -35.35 11.74 -7.20
C GLY A 230 -36.16 12.05 -5.94
N ASP A 231 -37.40 11.59 -5.88
CA ASP A 231 -38.32 11.90 -4.78
C ASP A 231 -37.92 11.26 -3.45
N SER A 232 -36.98 10.30 -3.45
CA SER A 232 -36.39 9.75 -2.22
C SER A 232 -35.32 10.66 -1.60
N VAL A 233 -34.86 11.70 -2.29
CA VAL A 233 -33.86 12.64 -1.76
C VAL A 233 -34.46 13.50 -0.65
N ALA A 234 -33.76 13.54 0.49
CA ALA A 234 -34.17 14.26 1.68
C ALA A 234 -34.22 15.79 1.47
N GLN A 235 -34.93 16.51 2.35
CA GLN A 235 -35.08 17.97 2.27
C GLN A 235 -33.81 18.74 2.65
N GLY A 236 -32.83 18.06 3.25
CA GLY A 236 -31.63 18.69 3.80
C GLY A 236 -31.31 18.18 5.20
N TYR A 237 -30.46 18.93 5.88
CA TYR A 237 -30.05 18.71 7.26
C TYR A 237 -30.76 19.67 8.22
N TRP A 238 -31.28 19.12 9.32
CA TRP A 238 -32.02 19.85 10.34
C TRP A 238 -31.21 21.01 10.91
N LYS A 239 -31.79 22.23 10.83
CA LYS A 239 -31.18 23.49 11.28
C LYS A 239 -29.77 23.74 10.74
N ASN A 240 -29.50 23.30 9.50
CA ASN A 240 -28.20 23.48 8.87
C ASN A 240 -28.35 23.85 7.38
N PRO A 241 -28.86 25.05 7.06
CA PRO A 241 -29.22 25.45 5.69
C PRO A 241 -28.01 25.53 4.76
N GLU A 242 -26.85 25.98 5.25
CA GLU A 242 -25.63 26.11 4.45
C GLU A 242 -25.13 24.75 3.94
N VAL A 243 -25.00 23.77 4.85
CA VAL A 243 -24.58 22.42 4.49
C VAL A 243 -25.65 21.72 3.65
N SER A 244 -26.94 22.04 3.88
CA SER A 244 -28.05 21.54 3.07
C SER A 244 -27.94 22.02 1.63
N ALA A 245 -27.75 23.32 1.41
CA ALA A 245 -27.57 23.87 0.07
C ALA A 245 -26.34 23.24 -0.63
N ALA A 246 -25.21 23.15 0.07
CA ALA A 246 -23.99 22.56 -0.49
C ALA A 246 -24.12 21.06 -0.86
N THR A 247 -25.05 20.34 -0.23
CA THR A 247 -25.23 18.89 -0.44
C THR A 247 -26.37 18.59 -1.41
N PHE A 248 -27.49 19.33 -1.35
CA PHE A 248 -28.74 18.99 -2.03
C PHE A 248 -29.08 19.90 -3.23
N ALA A 249 -28.31 20.96 -3.47
CA ALA A 249 -28.55 21.93 -4.54
C ALA A 249 -27.39 22.00 -5.54
N ALA A 250 -26.84 20.84 -5.93
CA ALA A 250 -25.76 20.76 -6.91
C ALA A 250 -26.31 20.73 -8.34
N TYR A 251 -25.60 21.38 -9.27
CA TYR A 251 -25.97 21.42 -10.68
C TYR A 251 -24.77 21.02 -11.53
N LEU A 252 -25.01 20.28 -12.60
CA LEU A 252 -23.97 19.97 -13.59
C LEU A 252 -23.52 21.26 -14.27
N THR A 253 -22.21 21.48 -14.36
CA THR A 253 -21.66 22.73 -14.88
C THR A 253 -21.70 22.82 -16.41
N ASP A 254 -21.75 21.68 -17.10
CA ASP A 254 -21.82 21.58 -18.56
C ASP A 254 -23.24 21.79 -19.13
N SER A 255 -24.26 21.27 -18.44
CA SER A 255 -25.65 21.25 -18.90
C SER A 255 -26.60 22.13 -18.09
N GLY A 256 -26.23 22.49 -16.86
CA GLY A 256 -27.11 23.17 -15.91
C GLY A 256 -28.20 22.26 -15.32
N GLU A 257 -28.14 20.95 -15.54
CA GLU A 257 -29.11 19.99 -14.99
C GLU A 257 -29.00 19.90 -13.45
N GLY A 258 -30.14 19.84 -12.77
CA GLY A 258 -30.22 19.71 -11.32
C GLY A 258 -31.57 20.17 -10.74
N PRO A 259 -31.71 20.30 -9.41
CA PRO A 259 -30.67 20.05 -8.42
C PRO A 259 -30.45 18.55 -8.16
N PHE A 260 -29.19 18.18 -7.95
CA PHE A 260 -28.73 16.87 -7.50
C PHE A 260 -28.28 16.93 -6.04
N MET A 261 -28.41 15.78 -5.37
CA MET A 261 -27.80 15.53 -4.08
C MET A 261 -26.44 14.84 -4.24
N ARG A 262 -25.41 15.47 -3.67
CA ARG A 262 -24.03 15.01 -3.63
C ARG A 262 -23.86 14.00 -2.51
N THR A 263 -23.63 12.74 -2.86
CA THR A 263 -23.49 11.66 -1.88
C THR A 263 -22.16 11.75 -1.10
N GLY A 264 -21.13 12.36 -1.71
CA GLY A 264 -19.74 12.29 -1.24
C GLY A 264 -19.08 10.92 -1.40
N ASP A 265 -19.79 9.95 -1.98
CA ASP A 265 -19.27 8.64 -2.36
C ASP A 265 -18.71 8.71 -3.79
N LEU A 266 -17.61 8.00 -4.04
CA LEU A 266 -16.94 7.89 -5.32
C LEU A 266 -17.29 6.56 -5.99
N GLY A 267 -17.46 6.58 -7.31
CA GLY A 267 -17.73 5.39 -8.10
C GLY A 267 -17.65 5.67 -9.59
N PHE A 268 -17.95 4.64 -10.39
CA PHE A 268 -18.07 4.74 -11.83
C PHE A 268 -19.22 3.86 -12.33
N LEU A 269 -19.72 4.17 -13.53
CA LEU A 269 -20.68 3.33 -14.23
C LEU A 269 -19.98 2.47 -15.27
N ARG A 270 -20.43 1.23 -15.41
CA ARG A 270 -20.01 0.31 -16.46
C ARG A 270 -21.20 -0.54 -16.86
N ASP A 271 -21.59 -0.51 -18.13
CA ASP A 271 -22.74 -1.25 -18.67
C ASP A 271 -24.04 -0.96 -17.89
N GLY A 272 -24.17 0.25 -17.34
CA GLY A 272 -25.28 0.70 -16.50
C GLY A 272 -25.20 0.30 -15.02
N ASP A 273 -24.22 -0.52 -14.63
CA ASP A 273 -23.99 -0.95 -13.26
C ASP A 273 -23.06 0.02 -12.50
N LEU A 274 -23.40 0.31 -11.24
CA LEU A 274 -22.64 1.18 -10.35
C LEU A 274 -21.58 0.37 -9.59
N PHE A 275 -20.31 0.78 -9.71
CA PHE A 275 -19.22 0.28 -8.90
C PHE A 275 -18.73 1.38 -7.95
N VAL A 276 -18.93 1.17 -6.66
CA VAL A 276 -18.50 2.12 -5.61
C VAL A 276 -17.02 1.89 -5.30
N THR A 277 -16.22 2.95 -5.34
CA THR A 277 -14.77 2.89 -5.13
C THR A 277 -14.34 3.42 -3.76
N GLY A 278 -15.06 4.41 -3.20
CA GLY A 278 -14.78 4.92 -1.87
C GLY A 278 -15.54 6.20 -1.49
N ARG A 279 -14.97 7.01 -0.60
CA ARG A 279 -15.53 8.32 -0.19
C ARG A 279 -14.59 9.45 -0.56
N LEU A 280 -15.12 10.52 -1.13
CA LEU A 280 -14.33 11.68 -1.56
C LEU A 280 -13.53 12.31 -0.41
N LYS A 281 -14.12 12.42 0.79
CA LYS A 281 -13.46 13.01 1.97
C LYS A 281 -12.52 12.07 2.73
N GLU A 282 -12.49 10.79 2.36
CA GLU A 282 -11.64 9.79 3.02
C GLU A 282 -10.57 9.25 2.07
N MET A 283 -10.72 9.47 0.77
CA MET A 283 -9.68 9.17 -0.21
C MET A 283 -8.44 10.00 0.10
N MET A 284 -7.30 9.33 0.15
CA MET A 284 -5.99 9.91 0.44
C MET A 284 -5.21 9.94 -0.86
N ILE A 285 -4.53 11.05 -1.15
CA ILE A 285 -3.64 11.15 -2.31
C ILE A 285 -2.21 11.00 -1.80
N VAL A 286 -1.56 9.88 -2.13
CA VAL A 286 -0.16 9.61 -1.73
C VAL A 286 0.65 9.33 -2.99
N ASP A 287 1.72 10.10 -3.21
CA ASP A 287 2.54 10.06 -4.43
C ASP A 287 1.72 10.24 -5.73
N GLY A 288 0.69 11.10 -5.70
CA GLY A 288 -0.19 11.34 -6.84
C GLY A 288 -1.18 10.20 -7.16
N ARG A 289 -1.30 9.20 -6.27
CA ARG A 289 -2.22 8.06 -6.41
C ARG A 289 -3.39 8.18 -5.45
N ASN A 290 -4.60 7.91 -5.93
CA ASN A 290 -5.80 7.86 -5.09
C ASN A 290 -5.83 6.54 -4.31
N LEU A 291 -5.57 6.60 -3.00
CA LEU A 291 -5.63 5.48 -2.08
C LEU A 291 -6.91 5.53 -1.25
N TYR A 292 -7.59 4.39 -1.17
CA TYR A 292 -8.83 4.25 -0.42
C TYR A 292 -8.57 3.53 0.91
N PRO A 293 -8.88 4.13 2.07
CA PRO A 293 -8.61 3.54 3.38
C PRO A 293 -9.12 2.10 3.55
N GLN A 294 -10.33 1.81 3.05
CA GLN A 294 -10.94 0.49 3.15
C GLN A 294 -10.12 -0.64 2.48
N ASP A 295 -9.33 -0.30 1.46
CA ASP A 295 -8.53 -1.28 0.72
C ASP A 295 -7.28 -1.68 1.52
N ILE A 296 -6.71 -0.70 2.22
CA ILE A 296 -5.59 -0.90 3.13
C ILE A 296 -6.07 -1.67 4.37
N GLU A 297 -7.23 -1.30 4.93
CA GLU A 297 -7.87 -2.01 6.04
C GLU A 297 -8.16 -3.47 5.69
N GLU A 298 -8.68 -3.73 4.47
CA GLU A 298 -8.88 -5.07 3.93
C GLU A 298 -7.59 -5.88 3.91
N THR A 299 -6.52 -5.26 3.44
CA THR A 299 -5.22 -5.91 3.32
C THR A 299 -4.69 -6.30 4.68
N ILE A 300 -4.70 -5.37 5.65
CA ILE A 300 -4.28 -5.61 7.03
C ILE A 300 -5.06 -6.78 7.64
N GLN A 301 -6.40 -6.71 7.64
CA GLN A 301 -7.23 -7.72 8.31
C GLN A 301 -7.21 -9.10 7.61
N SER A 302 -6.74 -9.18 6.36
CA SER A 302 -6.63 -10.44 5.62
C SER A 302 -5.38 -11.25 6.00
N THR A 303 -4.38 -10.62 6.61
CA THR A 303 -3.09 -11.25 6.91
C THR A 303 -3.14 -12.27 8.04
N SER A 304 -4.09 -12.15 8.97
CA SER A 304 -4.22 -13.07 10.10
C SER A 304 -5.64 -13.11 10.65
N SER A 305 -6.07 -14.29 11.10
CA SER A 305 -7.34 -14.47 11.81
C SER A 305 -7.39 -13.70 13.14
N SER A 306 -6.23 -13.35 13.71
CA SER A 306 -6.13 -12.58 14.96
C SER A 306 -6.48 -11.10 14.76
N LEU A 307 -6.44 -10.59 13.54
CA LEU A 307 -6.87 -9.23 13.19
C LEU A 307 -8.35 -9.26 12.79
N ARG A 308 -9.18 -8.52 13.53
CA ARG A 308 -10.63 -8.59 13.34
C ARG A 308 -11.04 -7.95 12.01
N VAL A 309 -11.74 -8.74 11.20
CA VAL A 309 -12.35 -8.28 9.94
C VAL A 309 -13.42 -7.23 10.21
N GLY A 310 -13.39 -6.15 9.42
CA GLY A 310 -14.27 -5.00 9.52
C GLY A 310 -13.97 -4.14 10.74
N CYS A 311 -12.83 -4.33 11.40
CA CYS A 311 -12.45 -3.59 12.60
C CYS A 311 -11.07 -2.89 12.47
N GLY A 312 -10.74 -2.36 11.30
CA GLY A 312 -9.57 -1.52 11.07
C GLY A 312 -9.96 -0.12 10.63
N ALA A 313 -9.25 0.93 11.05
CA ALA A 313 -9.42 2.29 10.59
C ALA A 313 -8.09 2.83 10.04
N VAL A 314 -8.06 3.18 8.77
CA VAL A 314 -6.91 3.83 8.12
C VAL A 314 -7.23 5.30 7.85
N PHE A 315 -6.28 6.18 8.10
CA PHE A 315 -6.43 7.62 7.88
C PHE A 315 -5.08 8.30 7.67
N SER A 316 -5.09 9.47 7.04
CA SER A 316 -3.94 10.37 6.92
C SER A 316 -4.12 11.58 7.83
N LEU A 317 -3.02 12.13 8.37
CA LEU A 317 -3.05 13.34 9.22
C LEU A 317 -2.66 14.61 8.45
N ASP A 318 -1.70 14.51 7.53
CA ASP A 318 -1.09 15.64 6.82
C ASP A 318 -0.84 15.31 5.34
N ASP A 319 -1.75 14.56 4.71
CA ASP A 319 -1.71 14.10 3.30
C ASP A 319 -0.51 13.22 2.88
N GLU A 320 0.52 13.04 3.71
CA GLU A 320 1.68 12.18 3.39
C GLU A 320 1.88 10.99 4.35
N ALA A 321 1.35 11.08 5.58
CA ALA A 321 1.56 10.07 6.62
C ALA A 321 0.32 9.22 6.87
N VAL A 322 0.31 7.98 6.36
CA VAL A 322 -0.81 7.05 6.56
C VAL A 322 -0.63 6.21 7.84
N ILE A 323 -1.65 6.23 8.69
CA ILE A 323 -1.71 5.46 9.94
C ILE A 323 -2.84 4.44 9.86
N ALA A 324 -2.60 3.25 10.38
CA ALA A 324 -3.60 2.21 10.52
C ALA A 324 -3.84 1.89 11.99
N VAL A 325 -5.11 1.76 12.38
CA VAL A 325 -5.53 1.25 13.68
C VAL A 325 -6.30 -0.04 13.46
N GLN A 326 -5.94 -1.12 14.13
CA GLN A 326 -6.54 -2.44 13.91
C GLN A 326 -6.91 -3.12 15.23
N GLU A 327 -8.15 -3.59 15.31
CA GLU A 327 -8.65 -4.31 16.49
C GLU A 327 -8.21 -5.79 16.48
N LEU A 328 -7.78 -6.27 17.65
CA LEU A 328 -7.41 -7.67 17.88
C LEU A 328 -8.61 -8.55 18.25
N SER A 329 -8.55 -9.83 17.88
CA SER A 329 -9.53 -10.84 18.29
C SER A 329 -9.29 -11.26 19.75
N ASN A 330 -10.33 -11.67 20.48
CA ASN A 330 -10.17 -12.07 21.87
C ASN A 330 -9.50 -13.45 21.97
N ARG A 331 -8.29 -13.49 22.52
CA ARG A 331 -7.60 -14.70 22.98
C ARG A 331 -7.08 -14.42 24.39
N ALA A 332 -6.89 -15.47 25.17
CA ALA A 332 -6.20 -15.38 26.45
C ALA A 332 -4.76 -14.91 26.16
N GLU A 333 -4.53 -13.61 26.35
CA GLU A 333 -3.29 -12.83 26.22
C GLU A 333 -2.39 -13.14 25.00
N TYR A 334 -2.23 -12.15 24.13
CA TYR A 334 -1.17 -12.20 23.10
C TYR A 334 0.17 -11.89 23.73
N SER A 335 1.17 -12.72 23.44
CA SER A 335 2.55 -12.39 23.75
C SER A 335 3.03 -11.19 22.90
N GLU A 336 4.02 -10.43 23.39
CA GLU A 336 4.64 -9.36 22.58
C GLU A 336 5.20 -9.92 21.27
N GLN A 337 5.66 -11.17 21.31
CA GLN A 337 6.17 -11.90 20.16
C GLN A 337 5.12 -12.03 19.05
N GLU A 338 3.93 -12.51 19.40
CA GLU A 338 2.80 -12.68 18.47
C GLU A 338 2.30 -11.35 17.94
N LEU A 339 2.22 -10.31 18.79
CA LEU A 339 1.79 -8.98 18.36
C LEU A 339 2.73 -8.40 17.31
N ALA A 340 4.05 -8.56 17.49
CA ALA A 340 5.04 -8.15 16.50
C ALA A 340 4.87 -8.90 15.18
N GLU A 341 4.73 -10.23 15.20
CA GLU A 341 4.53 -11.03 13.97
C GLU A 341 3.27 -10.62 13.20
N LEU A 342 2.16 -10.37 13.92
CA LEU A 342 0.92 -9.85 13.33
C LEU A 342 1.13 -8.51 12.65
N ALA A 343 1.79 -7.57 13.34
CA ALA A 343 2.05 -6.24 12.81
C ALA A 343 2.99 -6.30 11.59
N GLN A 344 4.04 -7.13 11.64
CA GLN A 344 4.98 -7.30 10.55
C GLN A 344 4.31 -7.86 9.29
N SER A 345 3.48 -8.90 9.44
CA SER A 345 2.76 -9.48 8.31
C SER A 345 1.81 -8.46 7.67
N ALA A 346 1.07 -7.70 8.48
CA ALA A 346 0.16 -6.66 8.02
C ALA A 346 0.89 -5.54 7.26
N LEU A 347 1.98 -5.02 7.82
CA LEU A 347 2.78 -3.95 7.22
C LEU A 347 3.42 -4.38 5.89
N ARG A 348 3.98 -5.60 5.80
CA ARG A 348 4.51 -6.15 4.54
C ARG A 348 3.43 -6.29 3.47
N ALA A 349 2.25 -6.80 3.86
CA ALA A 349 1.14 -6.95 2.93
C ALA A 349 0.69 -5.59 2.37
N VAL A 350 0.55 -4.57 3.23
CA VAL A 350 0.18 -3.21 2.80
C VAL A 350 1.21 -2.64 1.83
N ASN A 351 2.50 -2.76 2.15
CA ASN A 351 3.56 -2.28 1.25
C ASN A 351 3.52 -3.00 -0.10
N SER A 352 3.45 -4.34 -0.11
CA SER A 352 3.45 -5.10 -1.37
C SER A 352 2.23 -4.83 -2.27
N GLN A 353 1.04 -4.64 -1.69
CA GLN A 353 -0.21 -4.52 -2.46
C GLN A 353 -0.57 -3.08 -2.82
N HIS A 354 -0.26 -2.14 -1.94
CA HIS A 354 -0.62 -0.72 -2.11
C HIS A 354 0.59 0.16 -2.42
N GLN A 355 1.81 -0.39 -2.40
CA GLN A 355 3.06 0.36 -2.56
C GLN A 355 3.09 1.55 -1.60
N LEU A 356 2.68 1.29 -0.35
CA LEU A 356 2.49 2.26 0.71
C LEU A 356 3.22 1.79 1.98
N ALA A 357 4.12 2.63 2.50
CA ALA A 357 4.70 2.45 3.82
C ALA A 357 3.80 3.13 4.88
N LEU A 358 3.21 2.35 5.78
CA LEU A 358 2.46 2.92 6.90
C LEU A 358 3.42 3.54 7.91
N LYS A 359 3.11 4.75 8.38
CA LYS A 359 3.86 5.41 9.45
C LYS A 359 3.73 4.64 10.78
N SER A 360 2.52 4.14 11.04
CA SER A 360 2.25 3.33 12.21
C SER A 360 1.06 2.38 11.99
N LEU A 361 1.15 1.19 12.57
CA LEU A 361 0.07 0.25 12.80
C LEU A 361 -0.18 0.09 14.30
N ILE A 362 -1.38 0.45 14.75
CA ILE A 362 -1.73 0.49 16.16
C ILE A 362 -2.74 -0.61 16.44
N LEU A 363 -2.33 -1.60 17.23
CA LEU A 363 -3.20 -2.66 17.70
C LEU A 363 -3.97 -2.17 18.93
N ILE A 364 -5.30 -2.26 18.88
CA ILE A 364 -6.18 -1.76 19.93
C ILE A 364 -7.04 -2.88 20.54
N GLU A 365 -7.52 -2.63 21.76
CA GLU A 365 -8.37 -3.57 22.50
C GLU A 365 -9.65 -3.89 21.75
N GLN A 366 -10.14 -5.11 21.93
CA GLN A 366 -11.42 -5.53 21.38
C GLN A 366 -12.56 -4.59 21.81
N GLY A 367 -13.39 -4.15 20.86
CA GLY A 367 -14.54 -3.28 21.08
C GLY A 367 -14.21 -1.80 21.26
N SER A 368 -12.93 -1.40 21.12
CA SER A 368 -12.52 0.00 21.28
C SER A 368 -12.58 0.83 19.99
N LEU A 369 -12.65 0.19 18.82
CA LEU A 369 -12.79 0.87 17.53
C LEU A 369 -14.13 1.61 17.46
N GLN A 370 -14.07 2.91 17.15
CA GLN A 370 -15.27 3.73 17.02
C GLN A 370 -16.03 3.38 15.75
N LYS A 371 -17.22 2.83 15.93
CA LYS A 371 -18.18 2.56 14.85
C LYS A 371 -19.44 3.39 15.04
N THR A 372 -20.14 3.67 13.95
CA THR A 372 -21.52 4.12 14.02
C THR A 372 -22.38 3.00 14.61
N SER A 373 -23.59 3.34 15.01
CA SER A 373 -24.55 2.39 15.51
C SER A 373 -24.98 1.33 14.47
N SER A 374 -24.61 1.53 13.20
CA SER A 374 -24.76 0.58 12.08
C SER A 374 -23.51 -0.18 11.68
N GLY A 375 -22.41 0.00 12.41
CA GLY A 375 -21.16 -0.72 12.20
C GLY A 375 -20.16 -0.03 11.27
N LYS A 376 -20.49 1.13 10.67
CA LYS A 376 -19.55 1.89 9.81
C LYS A 376 -18.40 2.45 10.64
N ILE A 377 -17.19 2.38 10.11
CA ILE A 377 -15.97 2.80 10.81
C ILE A 377 -15.89 4.33 10.82
N ARG A 378 -15.67 4.93 12.00
CA ARG A 378 -15.56 6.39 12.16
C ARG A 378 -14.10 6.85 12.08
N ARG A 379 -13.49 6.80 10.88
CA ARG A 379 -12.06 7.10 10.65
C ARG A 379 -11.62 8.45 11.22
N THR A 380 -12.39 9.51 11.01
CA THR A 380 -12.09 10.84 11.57
C THR A 380 -12.08 10.85 13.11
N ALA A 381 -12.99 10.13 13.75
CA ALA A 381 -13.00 10.01 15.21
C ALA A 381 -11.80 9.21 15.71
N MET A 382 -11.40 8.16 14.97
CA MET A 382 -10.17 7.41 15.26
C MET A 382 -8.92 8.28 15.09
N ALA A 383 -8.84 9.09 14.03
CA ALA A 383 -7.76 10.06 13.82
C ALA A 383 -7.68 11.10 14.95
N GLN A 384 -8.83 11.63 15.38
CA GLN A 384 -8.90 12.53 16.54
C GLN A 384 -8.49 11.85 17.85
N GLN A 385 -8.90 10.59 18.08
CA GLN A 385 -8.47 9.84 19.26
C GLN A 385 -6.97 9.55 19.21
N TYR A 386 -6.41 9.28 18.04
CA TYR A 386 -4.97 9.12 17.85
C TYR A 386 -4.22 10.41 18.21
N GLN A 387 -4.59 11.55 17.60
CA GLN A 387 -3.97 12.85 17.87
C GLN A 387 -4.06 13.26 19.34
N ASN A 388 -5.18 12.93 19.99
CA ASN A 388 -5.39 13.24 21.41
C ASN A 388 -4.88 12.15 22.37
N HIS A 389 -4.18 11.11 21.88
CA HIS A 389 -3.65 10.00 22.67
C HIS A 389 -4.72 9.27 23.52
N LYS A 390 -5.94 9.11 22.98
CA LYS A 390 -7.12 8.50 23.64
C LYS A 390 -7.47 7.09 23.13
N LEU A 391 -6.63 6.50 22.27
CA LEU A 391 -6.84 5.12 21.80
C LEU A 391 -6.59 4.13 22.94
N LYS A 392 -7.38 3.05 22.99
CA LYS A 392 -7.11 1.91 23.88
C LYS A 392 -6.07 0.99 23.26
N VAL A 393 -4.83 1.45 23.29
CA VAL A 393 -3.70 0.78 22.64
C VAL A 393 -3.32 -0.48 23.41
N VAL A 394 -3.27 -1.61 22.71
CA VAL A 394 -2.60 -2.83 23.17
C VAL A 394 -1.10 -2.72 22.86
N LYS A 395 -0.78 -2.39 21.61
CA LYS A 395 0.60 -2.11 21.18
C LYS A 395 0.57 -1.21 19.94
N ALA A 396 1.40 -0.19 19.92
CA ALA A 396 1.65 0.60 18.73
C ALA A 396 2.94 0.11 18.08
N PHE A 397 2.91 -0.02 16.76
CA PHE A 397 4.08 -0.29 15.95
C PHE A 397 4.26 0.89 15.00
N THR A 398 5.40 1.52 15.06
CA THR A 398 5.90 2.42 14.05
C THR A 398 6.71 1.63 13.04
N ALA A 399 7.08 2.25 11.92
CA ALA A 399 8.08 1.67 11.03
C ALA A 399 9.38 1.26 11.77
N ASN A 400 9.68 1.89 12.92
CA ASN A 400 10.85 1.61 13.76
C ASN A 400 10.63 0.47 14.79
N ASP A 401 9.39 0.16 15.18
CA ASP A 401 9.10 -0.92 16.14
C ASP A 401 9.21 -2.33 15.52
N PHE A 402 9.51 -2.39 14.22
CA PHE A 402 9.95 -3.60 13.55
C PHE A 402 11.28 -4.15 14.13
N PHE A 403 12.04 -3.32 14.85
CA PHE A 403 13.45 -3.53 15.19
C PHE A 403 13.75 -3.90 16.66
N SER A 404 12.75 -4.25 17.49
CA SER A 404 12.95 -4.55 18.92
C SER A 404 12.21 -5.82 19.40
N ARG A 405 12.81 -6.66 20.26
CA ARG A 405 12.15 -7.79 20.98
C ARG A 405 12.65 -8.01 22.43
N PRO A 406 11.89 -8.74 23.28
CA PRO A 406 11.93 -8.69 24.75
C PRO A 406 12.86 -9.72 25.41
N GLU A 407 13.37 -9.34 26.59
CA GLU A 407 14.39 -10.02 27.41
C GLU A 407 13.97 -11.39 27.96
N HIS A 408 14.88 -12.39 27.91
CA HIS A 408 15.08 -13.32 29.03
C HIS A 408 16.42 -14.08 29.00
N ASP A 409 17.16 -13.80 30.08
CA ASP A 409 18.00 -14.66 30.93
C ASP A 409 19.38 -15.17 30.48
N ASN A 410 20.33 -14.83 31.36
CA ASN A 410 21.77 -14.86 31.25
C ASN A 410 22.33 -16.25 31.58
N ARG A 411 23.41 -16.70 30.90
CA ARG A 411 24.43 -17.57 31.51
C ARG A 411 25.71 -17.70 30.68
N ASN A 412 26.82 -17.34 31.34
CA ASN A 412 28.22 -17.47 30.96
C ASN A 412 28.67 -18.91 30.61
N VAL A 413 29.66 -19.06 29.71
CA VAL A 413 31.08 -19.41 30.01
C VAL A 413 31.83 -19.86 28.73
N THR A 414 33.06 -19.40 28.65
CA THR A 414 34.12 -19.51 27.64
C THR A 414 34.60 -20.92 27.28
N SER A 415 34.42 -21.24 26.00
CA SER A 415 35.42 -21.80 25.08
C SER A 415 35.37 -20.89 23.83
N LEU A 416 36.41 -20.73 23.00
CA LEU A 416 36.24 -20.04 21.70
C LEU A 416 35.46 -20.94 20.72
N SER A 417 34.30 -21.42 21.16
CA SER A 417 33.27 -22.09 20.38
C SER A 417 32.48 -21.03 19.61
N GLN A 418 31.59 -21.47 18.72
CA GLN A 418 30.56 -20.63 18.10
C GLN A 418 29.97 -19.61 19.09
N ALA A 419 29.75 -20.01 20.36
CA ALA A 419 29.24 -19.13 21.43
C ALA A 419 30.13 -17.90 21.73
N HIS A 420 31.44 -17.96 21.52
CA HIS A 420 32.33 -16.80 21.70
C HIS A 420 32.25 -15.82 20.53
N TYR A 421 32.29 -16.32 19.29
CA TYR A 421 32.12 -15.45 18.11
C TYR A 421 30.72 -14.83 18.12
N GLU A 422 29.72 -15.61 18.51
CA GLU A 422 28.35 -15.17 18.72
C GLU A 422 28.28 -14.05 19.76
N ALA A 423 28.88 -14.23 20.95
CA ALA A 423 28.93 -13.21 22.00
C ALA A 423 29.73 -11.94 21.61
N ALA A 424 30.80 -12.09 20.82
CA ALA A 424 31.61 -10.98 20.34
C ALA A 424 30.86 -10.16 19.27
N ILE A 425 30.19 -10.85 18.34
CA ILE A 425 29.32 -10.24 17.33
C ILE A 425 28.15 -9.53 18.00
N LEU A 426 27.52 -10.19 18.97
CA LEU A 426 26.47 -9.66 19.81
C LEU A 426 26.86 -8.35 20.51
N ASN A 427 28.00 -8.32 21.20
CA ASN A 427 28.45 -7.14 21.94
C ASN A 427 28.75 -5.95 21.03
N VAL A 428 29.25 -6.20 19.81
CA VAL A 428 29.48 -5.11 18.84
C VAL A 428 28.16 -4.55 18.35
N ILE A 429 27.22 -5.42 17.96
CA ILE A 429 25.90 -4.99 17.50
C ILE A 429 25.15 -4.25 18.61
N ALA A 430 25.24 -4.74 19.85
CA ALA A 430 24.69 -4.10 21.05
C ALA A 430 25.24 -2.67 21.26
N THR A 431 26.56 -2.54 21.23
CA THR A 431 27.24 -1.26 21.50
C THR A 431 26.92 -0.22 20.41
N GLU A 432 26.96 -0.63 19.14
CA GLU A 432 26.76 0.28 18.01
C GLU A 432 25.30 0.70 17.82
N LEU A 433 24.36 -0.17 18.19
CA LEU A 433 22.94 0.14 18.10
C LEU A 433 22.37 0.71 19.40
N GLY A 434 23.19 0.82 20.46
CA GLY A 434 22.74 1.25 21.79
C GLY A 434 21.72 0.30 22.44
N ILE A 435 21.72 -0.97 22.02
CA ILE A 435 20.85 -2.04 22.49
C ILE A 435 21.60 -2.86 23.54
N ASN A 436 20.95 -3.37 24.58
CA ASN A 436 21.63 -4.22 25.56
C ASN A 436 21.99 -5.58 24.91
N ALA A 437 23.22 -6.07 25.10
CA ALA A 437 23.69 -7.32 24.49
C ALA A 437 22.82 -8.54 24.85
N GLU A 438 22.14 -8.49 25.99
CA GLU A 438 21.23 -9.55 26.45
C GLU A 438 19.86 -9.54 25.72
N GLN A 439 19.58 -8.54 24.88
CA GLN A 439 18.32 -8.37 24.12
C GLN A 439 18.41 -8.80 22.64
N ILE A 440 19.58 -9.23 22.17
CA ILE A 440 19.83 -9.53 20.77
C ILE A 440 19.81 -11.06 20.57
N SER A 441 18.92 -11.57 19.70
CA SER A 441 18.88 -13.00 19.42
C SER A 441 19.91 -13.38 18.36
N PRO A 442 20.75 -14.40 18.59
CA PRO A 442 21.78 -14.77 17.63
C PRO A 442 21.26 -15.49 16.38
N ARG A 443 19.99 -15.91 16.35
CA ARG A 443 19.35 -16.48 15.15
C ARG A 443 18.67 -15.42 14.26
N MET A 444 18.60 -14.18 14.72
CA MET A 444 17.99 -13.07 14.00
C MET A 444 18.91 -12.63 12.86
N THR A 445 18.32 -12.26 11.72
CA THR A 445 19.13 -11.90 10.56
C THR A 445 19.65 -10.47 10.66
N PHE A 446 20.81 -10.16 10.09
CA PHE A 446 21.39 -8.82 10.08
C PHE A 446 20.44 -7.79 9.45
N ALA A 447 19.61 -8.21 8.49
CA ALA A 447 18.56 -7.40 7.89
C ALA A 447 17.37 -7.10 8.84
N ASP A 448 17.09 -8.00 9.79
CA ASP A 448 16.01 -7.82 10.78
C ASP A 448 16.34 -6.72 11.82
N PHE A 449 17.61 -6.34 11.96
CA PHE A 449 18.04 -5.21 12.81
C PHE A 449 17.83 -3.84 12.14
N GLY A 450 17.27 -3.79 10.93
CA GLY A 450 17.14 -2.55 10.18
C GLY A 450 18.47 -2.01 9.67
N LEU A 451 19.52 -2.84 9.69
CA LEU A 451 20.82 -2.50 9.17
C LEU A 451 20.73 -2.44 7.65
N ASP A 452 20.71 -1.21 7.14
CA ASP A 452 20.84 -0.97 5.71
C ASP A 452 22.27 -1.31 5.23
N SER A 453 22.48 -1.30 3.92
CA SER A 453 23.79 -1.63 3.32
C SER A 453 24.94 -0.72 3.78
N LYS A 454 24.67 0.44 4.40
CA LYS A 454 25.70 1.32 4.97
C LYS A 454 26.05 0.93 6.40
N THR A 455 25.04 0.56 7.18
CA THR A 455 25.21 0.16 8.58
C THR A 455 25.92 -1.19 8.68
N LEU A 456 25.68 -2.13 7.75
CA LEU A 456 26.38 -3.42 7.69
C LEU A 456 27.88 -3.29 7.37
N VAL A 457 28.26 -2.29 6.57
CA VAL A 457 29.67 -2.02 6.24
C VAL A 457 30.43 -1.45 7.44
N GLY A 458 29.81 -0.54 8.20
CA GLY A 458 30.39 -0.03 9.45
C GLY A 458 30.54 -1.12 10.51
N LEU A 459 29.53 -1.99 10.62
CA LEU A 459 29.49 -3.08 11.59
C LEU A 459 30.50 -4.20 11.26
N ALA A 460 30.70 -4.47 9.96
CA ALA A 460 31.79 -5.31 9.47
C ALA A 460 33.16 -4.79 9.90
N GLY A 461 33.44 -3.49 9.72
CA GLY A 461 34.72 -2.89 10.11
C GLY A 461 35.01 -2.95 11.62
N ILE A 462 33.97 -2.78 12.46
CA ILE A 462 34.11 -2.85 13.92
C ILE A 462 34.33 -4.30 14.37
N LEU A 463 33.70 -5.27 13.68
CA LEU A 463 33.92 -6.70 13.92
C LEU A 463 35.30 -7.16 13.46
N GLU A 464 35.78 -6.68 12.31
CA GLU A 464 37.15 -6.93 11.84
C GLU A 464 38.19 -6.46 12.86
N GLN A 465 38.00 -5.27 13.43
CA GLN A 465 38.90 -4.73 14.46
C GLN A 465 38.87 -5.54 15.77
N LYS A 466 37.67 -5.96 16.23
CA LYS A 466 37.55 -6.73 17.48
C LYS A 466 37.96 -8.20 17.34
N LEU A 467 37.70 -8.82 16.19
CA LEU A 467 37.98 -10.24 15.92
C LEU A 467 39.35 -10.48 15.28
N LYS A 468 40.03 -9.41 14.80
CA LYS A 468 41.33 -9.45 14.11
C LYS A 468 41.36 -10.42 12.92
N GLN A 469 40.24 -10.54 12.23
CA GLN A 469 40.09 -11.36 11.01
C GLN A 469 39.33 -10.55 9.95
N PRO A 470 39.67 -10.69 8.66
CA PRO A 470 38.96 -10.03 7.57
C PRO A 470 37.55 -10.59 7.45
N LEU A 471 36.57 -9.71 7.39
CA LEU A 471 35.15 -10.01 7.47
C LEU A 471 34.40 -9.13 6.45
N PRO A 472 34.44 -9.53 5.16
CA PRO A 472 33.78 -8.79 4.08
C PRO A 472 32.29 -8.57 4.37
N PRO A 473 31.72 -7.38 4.09
CA PRO A 473 30.29 -7.10 4.31
C PRO A 473 29.34 -8.08 3.60
N GLN A 474 29.81 -8.73 2.52
CA GLN A 474 29.11 -9.79 1.79
C GLN A 474 28.79 -11.01 2.67
N LEU A 475 29.64 -11.32 3.66
CA LEU A 475 29.40 -12.42 4.59
C LEU A 475 28.14 -12.20 5.46
N PHE A 476 27.72 -10.96 5.69
CA PHE A 476 26.45 -10.66 6.37
C PHE A 476 25.23 -10.95 5.49
N PHE A 477 25.41 -11.13 4.18
CA PHE A 477 24.36 -11.58 3.26
C PHE A 477 24.41 -13.10 3.06
N ASP A 478 25.61 -13.66 2.92
CA ASP A 478 25.82 -15.11 2.75
C ASP A 478 25.50 -15.90 4.03
N TYR A 479 25.82 -15.34 5.19
CA TYR A 479 25.55 -15.88 6.52
C TYR A 479 24.66 -14.91 7.29
N PRO A 480 23.36 -14.85 6.97
CA PRO A 480 22.55 -13.68 7.26
C PRO A 480 22.22 -13.46 8.73
N SER A 481 22.74 -14.24 9.68
CA SER A 481 22.45 -14.12 11.12
C SER A 481 23.71 -14.29 11.96
N ILE A 482 23.72 -13.74 13.17
CA ILE A 482 24.86 -13.79 14.11
C ILE A 482 25.38 -15.22 14.32
N SER A 483 24.49 -16.21 14.52
CA SER A 483 24.84 -17.62 14.76
C SER A 483 25.48 -18.30 13.54
N LYS A 484 24.98 -18.00 12.33
CA LYS A 484 25.54 -18.50 11.06
C LYS A 484 26.90 -17.88 10.76
N LEU A 485 27.07 -16.59 11.04
CA LEU A 485 28.36 -15.92 10.89
C LEU A 485 29.37 -16.44 11.94
N ALA A 486 28.93 -16.66 13.18
CA ALA A 486 29.74 -17.25 14.24
C ALA A 486 30.15 -18.70 13.95
N GLU A 487 29.26 -19.48 13.31
CA GLU A 487 29.54 -20.84 12.84
C GLU A 487 30.60 -20.86 11.73
N TYR A 488 30.47 -19.96 10.75
CA TYR A 488 31.45 -19.77 9.67
C TYR A 488 32.82 -19.37 10.21
N LEU A 489 32.87 -18.43 11.17
CA LEU A 489 34.12 -17.96 11.76
C LEU A 489 34.77 -19.00 12.69
N GLY A 490 33.98 -19.87 13.31
CA GLY A 490 34.47 -20.96 14.15
C GLY A 490 35.11 -22.13 13.41
N GLY A 491 35.03 -22.19 12.08
CA GLY A 491 35.39 -23.38 11.27
C GLY A 491 36.57 -23.25 10.28
N GLN A 492 37.41 -22.21 10.34
CA GLN A 492 38.27 -21.82 9.21
C GLN A 492 39.28 -22.88 8.66
N GLY A 493 39.18 -23.17 7.35
CA GLY A 493 40.32 -23.27 6.40
C GLY A 493 40.55 -24.60 5.64
N GLY A 494 40.31 -24.64 4.31
CA GLY A 494 41.08 -25.48 3.37
C GLY A 494 40.35 -26.31 2.27
N CYS A 495 40.47 -25.84 1.00
CA CYS A 495 40.78 -26.51 -0.29
C CYS A 495 40.10 -27.84 -0.77
N GLU A 496 39.59 -27.87 -2.03
CA GLU A 496 40.23 -28.50 -3.22
C GLU A 496 39.28 -28.62 -4.46
N HIS A 497 39.74 -28.15 -5.62
CA HIS A 497 39.09 -28.28 -6.94
C HIS A 497 39.80 -29.36 -7.79
N GLY A 498 39.04 -30.23 -8.46
CA GLY A 498 39.47 -31.17 -9.51
C GLY A 498 38.50 -31.18 -10.71
N PRO A 499 38.92 -31.61 -11.92
CA PRO A 499 38.70 -30.89 -13.18
C PRO A 499 37.48 -31.34 -14.03
N LEU A 500 36.93 -30.40 -14.82
CA LEU A 500 35.93 -30.63 -15.88
C LEU A 500 36.54 -30.48 -17.29
N ALA A 501 36.31 -31.48 -18.13
CA ALA A 501 36.13 -31.31 -19.58
C ALA A 501 34.96 -32.23 -20.00
N THR A 502 33.88 -31.76 -20.63
CA THR A 502 33.78 -31.32 -22.04
C THR A 502 32.39 -30.65 -22.27
N ASN A 503 32.12 -30.10 -23.46
CA ASN A 503 30.87 -29.39 -23.85
C ASN A 503 29.99 -30.29 -24.77
N PRO A 504 28.66 -30.04 -25.03
CA PRO A 504 27.74 -29.00 -24.53
C PRO A 504 26.29 -29.46 -24.17
N ASP A 505 25.71 -28.88 -23.12
CA ASP A 505 24.31 -28.92 -22.65
C ASP A 505 24.01 -27.49 -22.09
N PRO A 506 22.76 -27.04 -21.78
CA PRO A 506 22.43 -25.64 -21.44
C PRO A 506 22.91 -25.22 -20.02
N THR A 507 24.16 -25.55 -19.68
CA THR A 507 24.84 -25.33 -18.40
C THR A 507 26.19 -24.61 -18.55
N LYS A 508 26.43 -23.89 -19.65
CA LYS A 508 27.64 -23.05 -19.84
C LYS A 508 27.24 -21.70 -20.42
N ALA A 509 27.29 -20.61 -19.66
CA ALA A 509 28.45 -20.15 -18.91
C ALA A 509 28.25 -20.09 -17.38
N GLN A 510 28.71 -21.13 -16.67
CA GLN A 510 29.02 -21.04 -15.24
C GLN A 510 30.47 -20.55 -15.06
N GLY A 511 30.75 -19.37 -15.60
CA GLY A 511 31.94 -18.62 -15.20
C GLY A 511 31.60 -17.81 -13.97
N ASP A 512 32.48 -17.81 -12.96
CA ASP A 512 32.38 -16.82 -11.91
C ASP A 512 32.50 -15.43 -12.54
N ILE A 513 31.67 -14.50 -12.07
CA ILE A 513 31.64 -13.14 -12.59
C ILE A 513 32.63 -12.33 -11.77
N ALA A 514 33.59 -11.70 -12.46
CA ALA A 514 34.60 -10.86 -11.84
C ALA A 514 34.33 -9.38 -12.15
N ILE A 515 34.50 -8.53 -11.13
CA ILE A 515 34.62 -7.08 -11.33
C ILE A 515 36.08 -6.81 -11.69
N ILE A 516 36.34 -6.52 -12.97
CA ILE A 516 37.70 -6.29 -13.48
C ILE A 516 38.11 -4.81 -13.49
N GLY A 517 37.15 -3.90 -13.39
CA GLY A 517 37.35 -2.46 -13.47
C GLY A 517 36.35 -1.70 -12.61
N ILE A 518 36.77 -0.59 -12.01
CA ILE A 518 35.91 0.26 -11.20
C ILE A 518 36.24 1.73 -11.44
N GLY A 519 35.20 2.54 -11.60
CA GLY A 519 35.29 4.00 -11.69
C GLY A 519 34.43 4.61 -10.60
N CYS A 520 35.00 5.55 -9.83
CA CYS A 520 34.37 6.09 -8.63
C CYS A 520 34.42 7.62 -8.64
N ARG A 521 33.40 8.27 -8.09
CA ARG A 521 33.46 9.70 -7.75
C ARG A 521 32.66 9.94 -6.48
N PHE A 522 33.36 10.26 -5.40
CA PHE A 522 32.80 10.43 -4.07
C PHE A 522 33.21 11.77 -3.43
N PRO A 523 32.51 12.19 -2.36
CA PRO A 523 32.95 13.34 -1.56
C PRO A 523 34.38 13.16 -1.01
N GLY A 524 35.03 14.29 -0.68
CA GLY A 524 36.40 14.26 -0.13
C GLY A 524 37.53 14.13 -1.15
N GLN A 525 37.28 14.44 -2.43
CA GLN A 525 38.25 14.30 -3.53
C GLN A 525 38.62 12.84 -3.86
N ALA A 526 37.72 11.90 -3.57
CA ALA A 526 37.85 10.51 -4.02
C ALA A 526 37.34 10.36 -5.46
N ASP A 527 38.21 10.58 -6.43
CA ASP A 527 37.96 10.43 -7.88
C ASP A 527 38.48 9.11 -8.48
N SER A 528 38.97 8.21 -7.62
CA SER A 528 39.43 6.85 -7.95
C SER A 528 39.06 5.89 -6.83
N ALA A 529 39.12 4.58 -7.11
CA ALA A 529 38.88 3.56 -6.10
C ALA A 529 39.98 3.58 -5.03
N GLU A 530 41.22 3.88 -5.41
CA GLU A 530 42.38 4.02 -4.52
C GLU A 530 42.24 5.24 -3.61
N ALA A 531 41.85 6.39 -4.16
CA ALA A 531 41.61 7.59 -3.35
C ALA A 531 40.45 7.38 -2.37
N PHE A 532 39.38 6.70 -2.80
CA PHE A 532 38.29 6.32 -1.92
C PHE A 532 38.75 5.34 -0.83
N TRP A 533 39.57 4.35 -1.20
CA TRP A 533 40.15 3.40 -0.26
C TRP A 533 41.01 4.10 0.79
N GLN A 534 41.84 5.07 0.39
CA GLN A 534 42.65 5.86 1.32
C GLN A 534 41.79 6.66 2.31
N ILE A 535 40.66 7.24 1.86
CA ILE A 535 39.72 7.92 2.76
C ILE A 535 39.14 6.95 3.81
N LEU A 536 38.75 5.74 3.38
CA LEU A 536 38.23 4.71 4.28
C LEU A 536 39.29 4.21 5.26
N GLU A 537 40.49 3.91 4.77
CA GLU A 537 41.62 3.43 5.56
C GLU A 537 42.06 4.45 6.62
N GLN A 538 42.00 5.74 6.28
CA GLN A 538 42.35 6.84 7.18
C GLN A 538 41.19 7.31 8.08
N GLY A 539 39.98 6.75 7.91
CA GLY A 539 38.80 7.13 8.68
C GLY A 539 38.37 8.59 8.49
N ILE A 540 38.60 9.15 7.29
CA ILE A 540 38.33 10.56 7.00
C ILE A 540 36.82 10.75 6.79
N ASP A 541 36.18 11.56 7.67
CA ASP A 541 34.82 12.04 7.45
C ASP A 541 34.83 13.14 6.37
N THR A 542 34.05 12.91 5.31
CA THR A 542 33.95 13.81 4.15
C THR A 542 32.67 14.65 4.16
N ILE A 543 31.85 14.53 5.22
CA ILE A 543 30.69 15.38 5.44
C ILE A 543 31.15 16.79 5.81
N ALA A 544 30.68 17.76 5.04
CA ALA A 544 31.01 19.17 5.23
C ALA A 544 29.72 20.02 5.27
N GLU A 545 29.83 21.23 5.80
CA GLU A 545 28.75 22.21 5.66
C GLU A 545 28.56 22.53 4.17
N THR A 546 27.32 22.80 3.77
CA THR A 546 26.96 23.09 2.39
C THR A 546 27.85 24.21 1.83
N PRO A 547 28.67 23.94 0.80
CA PRO A 547 29.57 24.95 0.25
C PRO A 547 28.80 26.12 -0.33
N ALA A 548 29.36 27.34 -0.22
CA ALA A 548 28.77 28.56 -0.80
C ALA A 548 28.56 28.47 -2.32
N SER A 549 29.27 27.56 -3.01
CA SER A 549 29.12 27.30 -4.45
C SER A 549 27.91 26.43 -4.83
N ARG A 550 27.11 25.97 -3.85
CA ARG A 550 25.89 25.17 -4.04
C ARG A 550 24.64 26.04 -3.87
N TRP A 551 23.93 25.92 -2.76
CA TRP A 551 22.78 26.73 -2.38
C TRP A 551 23.03 27.39 -1.01
N SER A 552 22.34 28.50 -0.74
CA SER A 552 22.54 29.25 0.51
C SER A 552 21.98 28.49 1.70
N THR A 553 22.84 28.15 2.66
CA THR A 553 22.40 27.57 3.95
C THR A 553 21.46 28.52 4.68
N GLN A 554 21.72 29.83 4.69
CA GLN A 554 20.83 30.80 5.35
C GLN A 554 19.41 30.81 4.76
N GLN A 555 19.29 30.57 3.46
CA GLN A 555 17.98 30.58 2.80
C GLN A 555 17.22 29.28 3.01
N TYR A 556 17.92 28.14 3.07
CA TYR A 556 17.29 26.83 3.00
C TYR A 556 17.41 26.01 4.28
N TYR A 557 18.26 26.35 5.24
CA TYR A 557 18.37 25.65 6.52
C TYR A 557 17.60 26.37 7.62
N ASP A 558 16.94 25.60 8.48
CA ASP A 558 16.40 26.04 9.76
C ASP A 558 16.69 24.98 10.83
N ALA A 559 16.93 25.42 12.06
CA ALA A 559 17.12 24.51 13.19
C ALA A 559 15.80 23.87 13.63
N ASP A 560 14.66 24.51 13.33
CA ASP A 560 13.35 23.91 13.48
C ASP A 560 13.07 22.95 12.31
N ILE A 561 13.04 21.66 12.61
CA ILE A 561 12.80 20.58 11.64
C ILE A 561 11.40 20.62 11.01
N LEU A 562 10.47 21.39 11.59
CA LEU A 562 9.11 21.57 11.09
C LEU A 562 8.94 22.87 10.30
N ALA A 563 9.99 23.71 10.20
CA ALA A 563 9.92 24.98 9.51
C ALA A 563 9.54 24.80 8.02
N PRO A 564 8.41 25.35 7.56
CA PRO A 564 7.93 25.13 6.20
C PRO A 564 8.94 25.60 5.14
N GLY A 565 9.24 24.74 4.17
CA GLY A 565 10.15 25.06 3.06
C GLY A 565 11.64 25.15 3.45
N LYS A 566 12.01 24.66 4.64
CA LYS A 566 13.39 24.61 5.13
C LYS A 566 13.87 23.16 5.24
N MET A 567 15.18 22.97 5.14
CA MET A 567 15.89 21.72 5.35
C MET A 567 16.31 21.66 6.81
N ALA A 568 16.16 20.48 7.40
CA ALA A 568 16.58 20.18 8.77
C ALA A 568 18.11 20.03 8.94
N THR A 569 18.89 20.12 7.85
CA THR A 569 20.35 19.98 7.89
C THR A 569 21.05 20.96 6.96
N LYS A 570 22.25 21.39 7.38
CA LYS A 570 23.20 22.16 6.59
C LYS A 570 24.44 21.35 6.18
N TRP A 571 24.51 20.08 6.60
CA TRP A 571 25.64 19.17 6.40
C TRP A 571 25.34 18.19 5.27
N GLY A 572 26.35 17.87 4.45
CA GLY A 572 26.22 16.89 3.38
C GLY A 572 27.57 16.47 2.78
N GLY A 573 27.54 15.41 1.97
CA GLY A 573 28.68 15.00 1.15
C GLY A 573 28.59 15.64 -0.23
N TYR A 574 29.63 16.35 -0.65
CA TYR A 574 29.61 17.10 -1.91
C TYR A 574 30.71 16.61 -2.85
N LEU A 575 30.29 16.21 -4.07
CA LEU A 575 31.24 16.03 -5.16
C LEU A 575 31.87 17.37 -5.52
N GLN A 576 33.17 17.38 -5.78
CA GLN A 576 33.85 18.56 -6.31
C GLN A 576 33.77 18.59 -7.85
N ARG A 577 33.99 19.77 -8.44
CA ARG A 577 34.13 19.92 -9.90
C ARG A 577 32.94 19.38 -10.72
N VAL A 578 31.72 19.37 -10.16
CA VAL A 578 30.49 18.88 -10.84
C VAL A 578 30.07 19.67 -12.09
N LYS A 579 30.70 20.83 -12.33
CA LYS A 579 30.48 21.66 -13.51
C LYS A 579 31.50 21.35 -14.61
N ASP A 580 32.62 20.72 -14.26
CA ASP A 580 33.73 20.45 -15.15
C ASP A 580 33.40 19.18 -15.94
N PHE A 581 33.63 19.22 -17.25
CA PHE A 581 33.44 18.08 -18.15
C PHE A 581 34.24 18.31 -19.43
N ASP A 582 35.06 17.34 -19.84
CA ASP A 582 35.81 17.44 -21.10
C ASP A 582 34.94 17.00 -22.28
N ALA A 583 34.10 17.92 -22.74
CA ALA A 583 33.15 17.64 -23.83
C ALA A 583 33.85 17.20 -25.12
N ALA A 584 34.98 17.84 -25.46
CA ALA A 584 35.71 17.57 -26.70
C ALA A 584 36.29 16.15 -26.72
N PHE A 585 36.81 15.67 -25.58
CA PHE A 585 37.29 14.30 -25.42
C PHE A 585 36.21 13.26 -25.73
N PHE A 586 34.97 13.48 -25.27
CA PHE A 586 33.84 12.58 -25.52
C PHE A 586 33.12 12.83 -26.86
N GLY A 587 33.69 13.65 -27.76
CA GLY A 587 33.09 13.98 -29.06
C GLY A 587 31.80 14.80 -28.96
N ILE A 588 31.58 15.47 -27.83
CA ILE A 588 30.40 16.29 -27.53
C ILE A 588 30.74 17.76 -27.79
N LYS A 589 29.84 18.47 -28.47
CA LYS A 589 30.02 19.92 -28.73
C LYS A 589 29.75 20.73 -27.46
N ASP A 590 30.45 21.84 -27.27
CA ASP A 590 30.26 22.73 -26.09
C ASP A 590 28.79 23.10 -25.84
N LYS A 591 28.03 23.39 -26.91
CA LYS A 591 26.60 23.72 -26.80
C LYS A 591 25.72 22.52 -26.38
N GLU A 592 26.10 21.30 -26.74
CA GLU A 592 25.43 20.08 -26.26
C GLU A 592 25.82 19.80 -24.80
N ALA A 593 27.09 20.00 -24.46
CA ALA A 593 27.62 19.80 -23.11
C ALA A 593 26.91 20.66 -22.06
N THR A 594 26.47 21.87 -22.38
CA THR A 594 25.72 22.70 -21.42
C THR A 594 24.32 22.17 -21.12
N LEU A 595 23.74 21.35 -21.99
CA LEU A 595 22.38 20.79 -21.88
C LEU A 595 22.36 19.34 -21.40
N LEU A 596 23.53 18.71 -21.27
CA LEU A 596 23.66 17.35 -20.78
C LEU A 596 23.44 17.27 -19.27
N ASP A 597 22.61 16.35 -18.80
CA ASP A 597 22.46 16.08 -17.38
C ASP A 597 23.84 15.76 -16.75
N PRO A 598 24.22 16.39 -15.62
CA PRO A 598 25.46 16.08 -14.91
C PRO A 598 25.66 14.58 -14.64
N GLN A 599 24.58 13.81 -14.46
CA GLN A 599 24.63 12.36 -14.31
C GLN A 599 25.22 11.67 -15.56
N GLN A 600 24.84 12.11 -16.77
CA GLN A 600 25.41 11.56 -18.02
C GLN A 600 26.89 11.92 -18.19
N ARG A 601 27.28 13.14 -17.79
CA ARG A 601 28.67 13.61 -17.87
C ARG A 601 29.57 12.80 -16.93
N ILE A 602 29.14 12.64 -15.67
CA ILE A 602 29.87 11.86 -14.67
C ILE A 602 29.91 10.39 -15.08
N LEU A 603 28.84 9.85 -15.67
CA LEU A 603 28.82 8.47 -16.15
C LEU A 603 29.83 8.22 -17.28
N LEU A 604 29.96 9.16 -18.23
CA LEU A 604 30.99 9.08 -19.28
C LEU A 604 32.40 9.05 -18.68
N GLU A 605 32.73 9.98 -17.79
CA GLU A 605 34.05 10.03 -17.15
C GLU A 605 34.33 8.78 -16.29
N THR A 606 33.37 8.34 -15.48
CA THR A 606 33.56 7.19 -14.59
C THR A 606 33.59 5.87 -15.34
N SER A 607 32.85 5.73 -16.44
CA SER A 607 32.95 4.55 -17.32
C SER A 607 34.31 4.46 -18.00
N TRP A 608 34.91 5.60 -18.37
CA TRP A 608 36.25 5.66 -18.93
C TRP A 608 37.29 5.20 -17.90
N HIS A 609 37.24 5.76 -16.68
CA HIS A 609 38.13 5.34 -15.59
C HIS A 609 37.97 3.84 -15.25
N ALA A 610 36.75 3.29 -15.33
CA ALA A 610 36.52 1.87 -15.09
C ALA A 610 37.20 0.99 -16.16
N LEU A 611 37.22 1.40 -17.43
CA LEU A 611 37.95 0.71 -18.49
C LEU A 611 39.46 0.83 -18.30
N GLU A 612 39.96 2.01 -17.94
CA GLU A 612 41.38 2.22 -17.65
C GLU A 612 41.86 1.37 -16.48
N HIS A 613 41.08 1.30 -15.39
CA HIS A 613 41.35 0.44 -14.25
C HIS A 613 41.34 -1.05 -14.65
N ALA A 614 40.48 -1.45 -15.59
CA ALA A 614 40.49 -2.80 -16.14
C ALA A 614 41.67 -3.08 -17.10
N GLY A 615 42.48 -2.08 -17.42
CA GLY A 615 43.53 -2.17 -18.44
C GLY A 615 42.98 -2.38 -19.85
N LEU A 616 41.75 -1.95 -20.10
CA LEU A 616 41.06 -2.07 -21.39
C LEU A 616 41.05 -0.73 -22.12
N THR A 617 41.31 -0.78 -23.43
CA THR A 617 41.09 0.38 -24.30
C THR A 617 39.69 0.33 -24.90
N PRO A 618 38.99 1.48 -25.10
CA PRO A 618 37.71 1.53 -25.80
C PRO A 618 37.69 0.73 -27.10
N GLU A 619 38.74 0.88 -27.91
CA GLU A 619 38.89 0.23 -29.22
C GLU A 619 38.94 -1.29 -29.11
N SER A 620 39.46 -1.82 -27.99
CA SER A 620 39.51 -3.26 -27.75
C SER A 620 38.12 -3.87 -27.50
N THR A 621 37.12 -3.05 -27.20
CA THR A 621 35.74 -3.46 -26.91
C THR A 621 34.72 -2.98 -27.94
N ALA A 622 35.12 -2.07 -28.82
CA ALA A 622 34.29 -1.58 -29.92
C ALA A 622 33.78 -2.71 -30.82
N GLY A 623 32.51 -2.62 -31.22
CA GLY A 623 31.79 -3.59 -32.03
C GLY A 623 31.39 -4.89 -31.33
N LYS A 624 31.76 -5.08 -30.05
CA LYS A 624 31.45 -6.31 -29.28
C LYS A 624 30.08 -6.25 -28.61
N GLU A 625 29.54 -7.42 -28.25
CA GLU A 625 28.31 -7.58 -27.47
C GLU A 625 28.53 -7.25 -25.99
N VAL A 626 28.82 -5.98 -25.69
CA VAL A 626 28.94 -5.45 -24.34
C VAL A 626 27.60 -4.86 -23.91
N GLY A 627 27.05 -5.35 -22.80
CA GLY A 627 25.83 -4.83 -22.20
C GLY A 627 26.10 -3.68 -21.23
N VAL A 628 25.24 -2.66 -21.24
CA VAL A 628 25.27 -1.48 -20.38
C VAL A 628 24.00 -1.46 -19.52
N PHE A 629 24.16 -1.60 -18.22
CA PHE A 629 23.07 -1.57 -17.24
C PHE A 629 23.33 -0.46 -16.24
N VAL A 630 22.51 0.60 -16.28
CA VAL A 630 22.71 1.82 -15.50
C VAL A 630 21.54 2.00 -14.53
N GLY A 631 21.82 1.95 -13.24
CA GLY A 631 20.89 2.45 -12.22
C GLY A 631 20.96 3.96 -12.16
N VAL A 632 19.90 4.65 -12.55
CA VAL A 632 19.83 6.12 -12.58
C VAL A 632 18.44 6.57 -12.13
N SER A 633 18.40 7.54 -11.24
CA SER A 633 17.17 8.08 -10.65
C SER A 633 17.26 9.60 -10.55
N ASN A 634 16.15 10.26 -10.25
CA ASN A 634 16.01 11.72 -10.16
C ASN A 634 16.14 12.43 -11.52
N VAL A 635 15.19 13.33 -11.79
CA VAL A 635 15.08 14.11 -13.05
C VAL A 635 15.11 15.62 -12.77
N ASP A 636 15.88 16.04 -11.76
CA ASP A 636 15.91 17.44 -11.32
C ASP A 636 16.49 18.38 -12.37
N TYR A 637 17.39 17.87 -13.23
CA TYR A 637 17.97 18.65 -14.31
C TYR A 637 16.95 18.94 -15.43
N ASP A 638 16.06 17.99 -15.74
CA ASP A 638 14.91 18.21 -16.65
C ASP A 638 14.03 19.36 -16.18
N ARG A 639 13.69 19.33 -14.89
CA ARG A 639 12.86 20.34 -14.23
C ARG A 639 13.54 21.71 -14.23
N HIS A 640 14.87 21.73 -14.07
CA HIS A 640 15.66 22.95 -14.14
C HIS A 640 15.70 23.53 -15.56
N CYS A 641 16.00 22.71 -16.57
CA CYS A 641 15.98 23.10 -17.99
C CYS A 641 14.60 23.63 -18.43
N SER A 642 13.53 23.00 -17.96
CA SER A 642 12.14 23.45 -18.21
C SER A 642 11.89 24.84 -17.63
N ARG A 643 12.34 25.08 -16.39
CA ARG A 643 12.15 26.37 -15.70
C ARG A 643 12.86 27.53 -16.40
N ILE A 644 14.03 27.28 -16.97
CA ILE A 644 14.83 28.32 -17.65
C ILE A 644 14.53 28.40 -19.16
N GLY A 645 13.58 27.62 -19.67
CA GLY A 645 13.18 27.61 -21.08
C GLY A 645 14.18 26.93 -22.02
N ALA A 646 15.13 26.15 -21.51
CA ALA A 646 16.17 25.48 -22.30
C ALA A 646 15.67 24.20 -23.02
N CYS A 647 14.46 23.73 -22.73
CA CYS A 647 13.89 22.53 -23.37
C CYS A 647 13.61 22.68 -24.87
N SER A 648 13.60 23.90 -25.40
CA SER A 648 13.47 24.18 -26.83
C SER A 648 14.80 24.18 -27.58
N GLU A 649 15.94 24.11 -26.87
CA GLU A 649 17.26 24.07 -27.48
C GLU A 649 17.51 22.72 -28.17
N PRO A 650 18.19 22.71 -29.33
CA PRO A 650 18.72 21.49 -29.91
C PRO A 650 19.57 20.76 -28.87
N TYR A 651 19.46 19.44 -28.79
CA TYR A 651 20.11 18.55 -27.82
C TYR A 651 19.47 18.42 -26.43
N ALA A 652 18.46 19.22 -26.06
CA ALA A 652 17.81 19.09 -24.75
C ALA A 652 17.19 17.69 -24.55
N GLY A 653 16.49 17.16 -25.56
CA GLY A 653 15.87 15.83 -25.47
C GLY A 653 16.90 14.70 -25.25
N THR A 654 18.04 14.74 -25.94
CA THR A 654 19.13 13.76 -25.78
C THR A 654 20.02 14.02 -24.57
N GLY A 655 20.02 15.26 -24.06
CA GLY A 655 20.82 15.65 -22.89
C GLY A 655 20.19 15.22 -21.57
N ILE A 656 18.86 15.06 -21.53
CA ILE A 656 18.10 14.90 -20.29
C ILE A 656 17.49 13.50 -20.14
N ALA A 657 17.12 12.84 -21.24
CA ALA A 657 16.45 11.55 -21.18
C ALA A 657 17.29 10.47 -20.47
N THR A 658 16.72 9.82 -19.46
CA THR A 658 17.42 8.81 -18.64
C THR A 658 17.86 7.58 -19.43
N SER A 659 17.09 7.18 -20.44
CA SER A 659 17.46 6.12 -21.39
C SER A 659 18.75 6.45 -22.17
N ILE A 660 19.02 7.73 -22.40
CA ILE A 660 20.21 8.17 -23.11
C ILE A 660 21.46 8.06 -22.24
N ALA A 661 21.34 8.01 -20.90
CA ALA A 661 22.51 7.78 -20.03
C ALA A 661 23.21 6.45 -20.37
N ALA A 662 22.46 5.35 -20.49
CA ALA A 662 23.00 4.06 -20.91
C ALA A 662 23.36 4.05 -22.41
N ASN A 663 22.46 4.55 -23.27
CA ASN A 663 22.66 4.49 -24.72
C ASN A 663 23.83 5.34 -25.21
N ARG A 664 24.17 6.42 -24.51
CA ARG A 664 25.30 7.29 -24.85
C ARG A 664 26.63 6.58 -24.60
N LEU A 665 26.75 5.76 -23.55
CA LEU A 665 27.92 4.91 -23.34
C LEU A 665 28.03 3.89 -24.48
N SER A 666 26.94 3.18 -24.77
CA SER A 666 26.91 2.18 -25.85
C SER A 666 27.28 2.79 -27.20
N TYR A 667 26.81 4.02 -27.48
CA TYR A 667 27.15 4.75 -28.70
C TYR A 667 28.61 5.20 -28.72
N PHE A 668 29.11 5.80 -27.64
CA PHE A 668 30.48 6.33 -27.57
C PHE A 668 31.54 5.23 -27.68
N TYR A 669 31.33 4.09 -27.03
CA TYR A 669 32.26 2.95 -27.06
C TYR A 669 31.99 1.94 -28.19
N ASP A 670 30.98 2.19 -29.04
CA ASP A 670 30.51 1.28 -30.10
C ASP A 670 30.13 -0.13 -29.57
N TRP A 671 29.48 -0.20 -28.41
CA TRP A 671 29.00 -1.45 -27.82
C TRP A 671 27.64 -1.87 -28.39
N ARG A 672 27.49 -3.17 -28.65
CA ARG A 672 26.36 -3.75 -29.38
C ARG A 672 25.42 -4.62 -28.53
N GLY A 673 25.64 -4.69 -27.21
CA GLY A 673 24.79 -5.45 -26.29
C GLY A 673 23.58 -4.65 -25.77
N PRO A 674 22.81 -5.22 -24.81
CA PRO A 674 21.67 -4.55 -24.19
C PRO A 674 22.09 -3.23 -23.53
N SER A 675 21.29 -2.19 -23.69
CA SER A 675 21.58 -0.87 -23.11
C SER A 675 20.34 -0.38 -22.36
N VAL A 676 20.40 -0.44 -21.03
CA VAL A 676 19.23 -0.34 -20.16
C VAL A 676 19.48 0.65 -19.03
N ALA A 677 18.57 1.62 -18.90
CA ALA A 677 18.46 2.48 -17.73
C ALA A 677 17.35 1.94 -16.80
N LEU A 678 17.64 1.87 -15.49
CA LEU A 678 16.80 1.24 -14.48
C LEU A 678 16.55 2.22 -13.33
N ASP A 679 15.31 2.29 -12.86
CA ASP A 679 14.95 3.01 -11.62
C ASP A 679 14.05 2.13 -10.75
N THR A 680 14.66 1.47 -9.77
CA THR A 680 13.99 0.79 -8.66
C THR A 680 14.30 1.51 -7.34
N ALA A 681 14.43 2.85 -7.41
CA ALA A 681 14.88 3.73 -6.34
C ALA A 681 16.24 3.28 -5.75
N CYS A 682 16.36 3.19 -4.43
CA CYS A 682 17.62 2.87 -3.75
C CYS A 682 18.21 1.49 -4.11
N SER A 683 17.43 0.60 -4.72
CA SER A 683 17.90 -0.73 -5.14
C SER A 683 18.48 -0.77 -6.56
N SER A 684 18.44 0.35 -7.30
CA SER A 684 18.77 0.39 -8.74
C SER A 684 20.18 -0.12 -9.08
N SER A 685 21.18 0.15 -8.23
CA SER A 685 22.55 -0.33 -8.44
C SER A 685 22.66 -1.84 -8.33
N LEU A 686 21.99 -2.46 -7.35
CA LEU A 686 21.97 -3.91 -7.17
C LEU A 686 21.16 -4.59 -8.27
N VAL A 687 20.05 -3.99 -8.71
CA VAL A 687 19.27 -4.50 -9.85
C VAL A 687 20.07 -4.40 -11.15
N ALA A 688 20.83 -3.32 -11.36
CA ALA A 688 21.73 -3.16 -12.51
C ALA A 688 22.80 -4.26 -12.54
N ILE A 689 23.47 -4.50 -11.42
CA ILE A 689 24.47 -5.57 -11.30
C ILE A 689 23.81 -6.93 -11.50
N HIS A 690 22.63 -7.18 -10.92
CA HIS A 690 21.92 -8.45 -11.09
C HIS A 690 21.57 -8.72 -12.57
N GLN A 691 21.06 -7.72 -13.28
CA GLN A 691 20.76 -7.85 -14.71
C GLN A 691 22.02 -8.01 -15.56
N ALA A 692 23.10 -7.29 -15.25
CA ALA A 692 24.39 -7.47 -15.90
C ALA A 692 24.92 -8.89 -15.70
N CYS A 693 24.86 -9.40 -14.46
CA CYS A 693 25.27 -10.76 -14.14
C CYS A 693 24.42 -11.82 -14.86
N ASN A 694 23.12 -11.62 -14.95
CA ASN A 694 22.23 -12.50 -15.70
C ASN A 694 22.46 -12.42 -17.22
N SER A 695 22.90 -11.26 -17.74
CA SER A 695 23.22 -11.09 -19.15
C SER A 695 24.57 -11.69 -19.54
N LEU A 696 25.46 -11.93 -18.58
CA LEU A 696 26.75 -12.59 -18.77
C LEU A 696 26.67 -14.13 -18.66
N ARG A 697 25.59 -14.64 -18.07
CA ARG A 697 25.31 -16.08 -17.88
C ARG A 697 24.48 -16.60 -19.04
#